data_AF-A0A535PDG5-F1
#
_entry.id   AF-A0A535PDG5-F1
#
_cell.length_a   1.000
_cell.length_b   1.000
_cell.length_c   1.000
_cell.angle_alpha   90.00
_cell.angle_beta   90.00
_cell.angle_gamma   90.00
#
_symmetry.space_group_name_H-M   'P 1'
#
loop_
_entity.id
_entity.type
_entity.pdbx_description
1 polymer ?
#
loop_
_entity_poly.entity_id
_entity_poly.type
_entity_poly.pdbx_seq_one_letter_code
_entity_poly.pdbx_strand_id
1 'polypeptide(L)'
;MRRRALGIGLPLVALLILGLILYNATLVDRRPPTVTRVSLSAPAGDAHRGQTLTAIDVEFSEPVRTASVETRFAITPDVAGAFRWDGGRTLIFTPSQRLPSATAFQVTIDAGFEDLAGNAATAAMDSWVFATTGPPVVTAITPTGSDVPVDTTVQLTFDRLMATSAVEGAMTISPATAYHASWSQQALDVSFDAPLAFGTTYTLAIGTGATDTDGSHLAAPFVASFTTVAAGLSVLSTAPADGVAGANPRGPIAIFFDAPIDPASARDALVITPPVDGSVAVEEAAEDRPTTPATASPSTGALSGRVLVFTPAADLPAHTTYTVTLRPVVRSAIAAGQVAAGRTWSFTTGQSSSSAQNQVVFLTARGGVRNLWLMNPDGSNPRQLTSSLAPVTSYDVTVDGQTIAYSAGGVVRVVRVDGTDERIATDVGRFEYAPVFSPDGRSIIIARRSVEGLDMGWWQIPTPGLGSGNERQLLPTGAPTVGSGGRAADGTDVIIPGVPRSGRAAFDGNGASALIVAAGGGLHLVGLTSDPPVLTDLALSATSAPIWSPLDVAFLVGATGSANPTSGAWLVRPGGAVNRLVDDAEGVAVDGDGAMAVLRAVDDKGSGPDGSPGQAGSPGQAGSPGPVASNVQDVVPPLHIAYIRRPGSAPVAVTTAQDLSDRSPVFSPNGQEILFVRLTVAAAPKPAGIWVVDTDGRDPRQLTRDGADPRWLP
;
A
#
# COMPACT_ATOMS: atom_id res chain seq x y z
N MET A 1 -21.97 107.38 -82.78
CA MET A 1 -22.16 105.91 -82.66
C MET A 1 -21.96 105.51 -81.19
N ARG A 2 -23.06 105.28 -80.46
CA ARG A 2 -23.10 104.85 -79.05
C ARG A 2 -23.37 103.34 -79.01
N ARG A 3 -22.89 102.69 -77.93
CA ARG A 3 -23.10 101.30 -77.46
C ARG A 3 -22.03 100.30 -77.91
N ARG A 4 -21.12 99.96 -76.99
CA ARG A 4 -21.07 98.66 -76.28
C ARG A 4 -19.73 98.55 -75.54
N ALA A 5 -19.69 99.07 -74.32
CA ALA A 5 -18.62 98.82 -73.35
C ALA A 5 -19.21 98.63 -71.94
N LEU A 6 -20.40 98.01 -71.86
CA LEU A 6 -20.96 97.46 -70.62
C LEU A 6 -21.03 95.95 -70.82
N GLY A 7 -20.11 95.21 -70.24
CA GLY A 7 -20.10 93.74 -70.36
C GLY A 7 -19.18 92.97 -69.42
N ILE A 8 -18.32 93.63 -68.63
CA ILE A 8 -17.32 92.92 -67.79
C ILE A 8 -17.38 93.30 -66.29
N GLY A 9 -18.03 94.41 -65.92
CA GLY A 9 -18.16 94.80 -64.50
C GLY A 9 -19.13 93.93 -63.68
N LEU A 10 -20.25 93.48 -64.26
CA LEU A 10 -21.23 92.66 -63.55
C LEU A 10 -20.75 91.26 -63.16
N PRO A 11 -20.07 90.46 -64.03
CA PRO A 11 -19.62 89.12 -63.64
C PRO A 11 -18.45 89.16 -62.65
N LEU A 12 -17.60 90.20 -62.67
CA LEU A 12 -16.48 90.36 -61.73
C LEU A 12 -16.97 90.77 -60.34
N VAL A 13 -17.98 91.64 -60.26
CA VAL A 13 -18.68 91.95 -59.00
C VAL A 13 -19.48 90.74 -58.51
N ALA A 14 -20.12 89.97 -59.39
CA ALA A 14 -20.79 88.72 -59.03
C ALA A 14 -19.81 87.65 -58.55
N LEU A 15 -18.60 87.54 -59.11
CA LEU A 15 -17.52 86.65 -58.65
C LEU A 15 -16.89 87.13 -57.34
N LEU A 16 -16.79 88.44 -57.11
CA LEU A 16 -16.35 89.00 -55.83
C LEU A 16 -17.40 88.79 -54.74
N ILE A 17 -18.68 88.99 -55.04
CA ILE A 17 -19.80 88.70 -54.13
C ILE A 17 -19.91 87.21 -53.91
N LEU A 18 -19.80 86.37 -54.94
CA LEU A 18 -19.80 84.91 -54.82
C LEU A 18 -18.56 84.41 -54.09
N GLY A 19 -17.40 85.04 -54.30
CA GLY A 19 -16.15 84.79 -53.58
C GLY A 19 -16.25 85.23 -52.12
N LEU A 20 -16.92 86.34 -51.81
CA LEU A 20 -17.20 86.80 -50.45
C LEU A 20 -18.27 85.92 -49.79
N ILE A 21 -19.28 85.46 -50.53
CA ILE A 21 -20.31 84.53 -50.05
C ILE A 21 -19.68 83.15 -49.81
N LEU A 22 -18.81 82.66 -50.70
CA LEU A 22 -18.08 81.41 -50.47
C LEU A 22 -17.04 81.55 -49.36
N TYR A 23 -16.32 82.68 -49.27
CA TYR A 23 -15.41 82.98 -48.16
C TYR A 23 -16.16 83.01 -46.83
N ASN A 24 -17.33 83.65 -46.79
CA ASN A 24 -18.19 83.73 -45.60
C ASN A 24 -18.95 82.41 -45.34
N ALA A 25 -19.20 81.57 -46.36
CA ALA A 25 -19.82 80.26 -46.22
C ALA A 25 -18.83 79.12 -45.91
N THR A 26 -17.52 79.36 -46.06
CA THR A 26 -16.47 78.37 -45.76
C THR A 26 -15.69 78.67 -44.48
N LEU A 27 -15.69 79.92 -43.98
CA LEU A 27 -15.01 80.30 -42.74
C LEU A 27 -15.94 80.52 -41.54
N VAL A 28 -17.23 80.78 -41.74
CA VAL A 28 -18.18 80.93 -40.62
C VAL A 28 -18.81 79.58 -40.36
N ASP A 29 -18.40 78.96 -39.25
CA ASP A 29 -19.08 77.78 -38.74
C ASP A 29 -20.54 78.14 -38.40
N ARG A 30 -21.46 77.33 -38.90
CA ARG A 30 -22.91 77.47 -38.65
C ARG A 30 -23.51 76.17 -38.12
N ARG A 31 -22.68 75.16 -37.84
CA ARG A 31 -23.13 73.88 -37.33
C ARG A 31 -23.13 73.97 -35.81
N PRO A 32 -24.28 73.74 -35.14
CA PRO A 32 -24.29 73.64 -33.70
C PRO A 32 -23.45 72.44 -33.22
N PRO A 33 -22.80 72.55 -32.06
CA PRO A 33 -22.08 71.43 -31.47
C PRO A 33 -23.06 70.32 -31.05
N THR A 34 -22.63 69.06 -31.18
CA THR A 34 -23.37 67.88 -30.69
C THR A 34 -22.49 67.01 -29.80
N VAL A 35 -23.10 66.21 -28.93
CA VAL A 35 -22.37 65.17 -28.19
C VAL A 35 -22.18 63.97 -29.10
N THR A 36 -20.93 63.55 -29.31
CA THR A 36 -20.59 62.41 -30.16
C THR A 36 -20.40 61.12 -29.38
N ARG A 37 -19.97 61.21 -28.12
CA ARG A 37 -19.72 60.04 -27.28
C ARG A 37 -19.81 60.39 -25.79
N VAL A 38 -20.39 59.48 -25.02
CA VAL A 38 -20.24 59.45 -23.56
C VAL A 38 -19.57 58.14 -23.18
N SER A 39 -18.59 58.18 -22.29
CA SER A 39 -17.88 57.00 -21.80
C SER A 39 -17.44 57.13 -20.36
N LEU A 40 -17.22 55.99 -19.74
CA LEU A 40 -16.63 55.87 -18.40
C LEU A 40 -15.11 55.76 -18.52
N SER A 41 -14.40 56.46 -17.64
CA SER A 41 -12.94 56.32 -17.56
C SER A 41 -12.51 54.96 -17.01
N ALA A 42 -13.37 54.30 -16.22
CA ALA A 42 -13.13 52.98 -15.63
C ALA A 42 -14.38 52.08 -15.77
N PRO A 43 -14.66 51.57 -16.98
CA PRO A 43 -15.78 50.67 -17.21
C PRO A 43 -15.52 49.29 -16.59
N ALA A 44 -16.57 48.66 -16.08
CA ALA A 44 -16.56 47.35 -15.44
C ALA A 44 -17.38 46.35 -16.28
N GLY A 45 -16.70 45.66 -17.19
CA GLY A 45 -17.31 44.70 -18.11
C GLY A 45 -17.88 45.34 -19.37
N ASP A 46 -18.84 46.25 -19.24
CA ASP A 46 -19.48 46.96 -20.37
C ASP A 46 -19.47 48.48 -20.22
N ALA A 47 -19.82 49.21 -21.29
CA ALA A 47 -19.74 50.67 -21.35
C ALA A 47 -20.72 51.42 -20.42
N HIS A 48 -21.78 50.75 -19.94
CA HIS A 48 -22.79 51.30 -19.03
C HIS A 48 -22.65 50.75 -17.60
N ARG A 49 -21.55 50.05 -17.30
CA ARG A 49 -21.17 49.70 -15.93
C ARG A 49 -19.84 50.33 -15.56
N GLY A 50 -19.81 51.04 -14.43
CA GLY A 50 -18.63 51.76 -13.97
C GLY A 50 -18.12 51.27 -12.63
N GLN A 51 -16.81 51.42 -12.39
CA GLN A 51 -16.27 51.38 -11.04
C GLN A 51 -16.73 52.59 -10.23
N THR A 52 -16.66 52.50 -8.89
CA THR A 52 -17.08 53.59 -8.00
C THR A 52 -16.21 54.86 -8.11
N LEU A 53 -15.03 54.77 -8.71
CA LEU A 53 -14.12 55.88 -8.99
C LEU A 53 -14.20 56.40 -10.43
N THR A 54 -15.13 55.90 -11.25
CA THR A 54 -15.17 56.30 -12.65
C THR A 54 -15.48 57.80 -12.81
N ALA A 55 -14.74 58.44 -13.72
CA ALA A 55 -15.12 59.72 -14.30
C ALA A 55 -16.04 59.50 -15.49
N ILE A 56 -16.74 60.56 -15.89
CA ILE A 56 -17.63 60.59 -17.04
C ILE A 56 -17.01 61.52 -18.08
N ASP A 57 -16.69 60.94 -19.23
CA ASP A 57 -16.09 61.63 -20.36
C ASP A 57 -17.18 61.89 -21.40
N VAL A 58 -17.39 63.15 -21.76
CA VAL A 58 -18.34 63.59 -22.79
C VAL A 58 -17.57 64.28 -23.91
N GLU A 59 -17.57 63.66 -25.09
CA GLU A 59 -16.91 64.16 -26.29
C GLU A 59 -17.90 64.91 -27.18
N PHE A 60 -17.49 66.09 -27.65
CA PHE A 60 -18.28 66.94 -28.53
C PHE A 60 -17.79 66.86 -29.99
N SER A 61 -18.66 67.21 -30.94
CA SER A 61 -18.36 67.26 -32.38
C SER A 61 -17.28 68.28 -32.75
N GLU A 62 -17.04 69.26 -31.88
CA GLU A 62 -16.12 70.40 -32.03
C GLU A 62 -15.80 71.05 -30.67
N PRO A 63 -14.81 71.96 -30.58
CA PRO A 63 -14.53 72.71 -29.36
C PRO A 63 -15.70 73.60 -28.91
N VAL A 64 -16.03 73.55 -27.62
CA VAL A 64 -17.18 74.25 -27.02
C VAL A 64 -16.76 75.30 -25.98
N ARG A 65 -17.63 76.28 -25.72
CA ARG A 65 -17.48 77.20 -24.58
C ARG A 65 -17.79 76.44 -23.29
N THR A 66 -16.74 76.12 -22.56
CA THR A 66 -16.78 75.24 -21.37
C THR A 66 -17.85 75.63 -20.36
N ALA A 67 -17.93 76.91 -19.97
CA ALA A 67 -18.91 77.41 -19.01
C ALA A 67 -20.37 77.19 -19.45
N SER A 68 -20.64 77.21 -20.77
CA SER A 68 -22.00 76.97 -21.28
C SER A 68 -22.45 75.52 -21.10
N VAL A 69 -21.51 74.57 -21.14
CA VAL A 69 -21.75 73.14 -20.91
C VAL A 69 -21.83 72.86 -19.41
N GLU A 70 -20.90 73.36 -18.61
CA GLU A 70 -20.83 73.09 -17.17
C GLU A 70 -22.11 73.50 -16.42
N THR A 71 -22.73 74.63 -16.79
CA THR A 71 -24.00 75.07 -16.19
C THR A 71 -25.21 74.22 -16.59
N ARG A 72 -25.07 73.33 -17.58
CA ARG A 72 -26.16 72.51 -18.16
C ARG A 72 -25.95 71.01 -17.95
N PHE A 73 -24.79 70.61 -17.43
CA PHE A 73 -24.50 69.23 -17.09
C PHE A 73 -25.23 68.85 -15.80
N ALA A 74 -25.95 67.73 -15.82
CA ALA A 74 -26.57 67.16 -14.64
C ALA A 74 -26.33 65.64 -14.58
N ILE A 75 -26.18 65.15 -13.36
CA ILE A 75 -26.14 63.72 -13.04
C ILE A 75 -27.19 63.43 -11.97
N THR A 76 -27.98 62.37 -12.13
CA THR A 76 -29.04 61.98 -11.20
C THR A 76 -28.87 60.52 -10.78
N PRO A 77 -28.78 60.19 -9.47
CA PRO A 77 -28.77 61.09 -8.30
C PRO A 77 -27.64 62.12 -8.36
N ASP A 78 -27.84 63.26 -7.69
CA ASP A 78 -26.88 64.37 -7.69
C ASP A 78 -25.52 63.94 -7.09
N VAL A 79 -24.43 64.31 -7.76
CA VAL A 79 -23.06 63.95 -7.38
C VAL A 79 -22.21 65.21 -7.47
N ALA A 80 -21.59 65.60 -6.35
CA ALA A 80 -20.60 66.67 -6.37
C ALA A 80 -19.32 66.21 -7.07
N GLY A 81 -18.76 67.04 -7.96
CA GLY A 81 -17.54 66.73 -8.69
C GLY A 81 -16.86 67.97 -9.27
N ALA A 82 -15.76 67.75 -9.97
CA ALA A 82 -15.01 68.78 -10.65
C ALA A 82 -15.03 68.54 -12.16
N PHE A 83 -15.16 69.62 -12.93
CA PHE A 83 -15.02 69.60 -14.37
C PHE A 83 -13.57 69.82 -14.77
N ARG A 84 -13.08 68.99 -15.69
CA ARG A 84 -11.81 69.18 -16.39
C ARG A 84 -12.08 69.11 -17.89
N TRP A 85 -11.34 69.90 -18.65
CA TRP A 85 -11.44 69.90 -20.12
C TRP A 85 -10.16 69.39 -20.74
N ASP A 86 -10.31 68.58 -21.78
CA ASP A 86 -9.22 68.17 -22.66
C ASP A 86 -9.45 68.75 -24.07
N GLY A 87 -8.49 69.54 -24.55
CA GLY A 87 -8.54 70.20 -25.86
C GLY A 87 -9.75 71.10 -26.13
N GLY A 88 -10.55 71.45 -25.11
CA GLY A 88 -11.83 72.18 -25.25
C GLY A 88 -12.94 71.38 -25.93
N ARG A 89 -12.72 70.09 -26.21
CA ARG A 89 -13.62 69.19 -26.96
C ARG A 89 -14.15 68.02 -26.12
N THR A 90 -13.47 67.69 -25.03
CA THR A 90 -13.90 66.62 -24.12
C THR A 90 -14.06 67.18 -22.71
N LEU A 91 -15.27 67.06 -22.16
CA LEU A 91 -15.57 67.31 -20.76
C LEU A 91 -15.28 66.02 -19.98
N ILE A 92 -14.55 66.16 -18.88
CA ILE A 92 -14.25 65.07 -17.94
C ILE A 92 -14.81 65.49 -16.59
N PHE A 93 -15.93 64.89 -16.20
CA PHE A 93 -16.52 65.08 -14.88
C PHE A 93 -15.93 64.05 -13.91
N THR A 94 -15.19 64.52 -12.92
CA THR A 94 -14.58 63.68 -11.89
C THR A 94 -15.36 63.84 -10.57
N PRO A 95 -16.09 62.80 -10.10
CA PRO A 95 -16.73 62.83 -8.80
C PRO A 95 -15.75 63.17 -7.67
N SER A 96 -16.18 64.00 -6.72
CA SER A 96 -15.37 64.43 -5.57
C SER A 96 -15.25 63.37 -4.47
N GLN A 97 -16.13 62.39 -4.50
CA GLN A 97 -16.17 61.20 -3.65
C GLN A 97 -16.51 59.99 -4.53
N ARG A 98 -16.26 58.79 -4.02
CA ARG A 98 -16.70 57.56 -4.68
C ARG A 98 -18.19 57.58 -4.90
N LEU A 99 -18.61 57.20 -6.10
CA LEU A 99 -20.01 56.97 -6.41
C LEU A 99 -20.55 55.82 -5.53
N PRO A 100 -21.77 55.94 -4.98
CA PRO A 100 -22.47 54.84 -4.35
C PRO A 100 -22.43 53.56 -5.19
N SER A 101 -22.12 52.41 -4.59
CA SER A 101 -22.09 51.11 -5.28
C SER A 101 -23.49 50.65 -5.69
N ALA A 102 -23.59 49.77 -6.70
CA ALA A 102 -24.85 49.19 -7.20
C ALA A 102 -25.95 50.25 -7.49
N THR A 103 -25.56 51.44 -7.93
CA THR A 103 -26.46 52.59 -8.10
C THR A 103 -26.51 53.00 -9.56
N ALA A 104 -27.72 53.22 -10.09
CA ALA A 104 -27.93 53.73 -11.44
C ALA A 104 -27.85 55.27 -11.44
N PHE A 105 -27.13 55.80 -12.41
CA PHE A 105 -26.94 57.22 -12.67
C PHE A 105 -27.42 57.57 -14.07
N GLN A 106 -28.07 58.72 -14.19
CA GLN A 106 -28.51 59.30 -15.44
C GLN A 106 -27.73 60.61 -15.66
N VAL A 107 -27.03 60.71 -16.79
CA VAL A 107 -26.26 61.89 -17.20
C VAL A 107 -27.01 62.61 -18.31
N THR A 108 -27.20 63.92 -18.16
CA THR A 108 -27.87 64.78 -19.14
C THR A 108 -27.09 66.07 -19.34
N ILE A 109 -27.17 66.62 -20.55
CA ILE A 109 -26.74 67.99 -20.85
C ILE A 109 -27.89 68.68 -21.55
N ASP A 110 -28.45 69.73 -20.93
CA ASP A 110 -29.56 70.47 -21.52
C ASP A 110 -29.16 71.20 -22.81
N ALA A 111 -30.14 71.50 -23.66
CA ALA A 111 -29.91 72.25 -24.90
C ALA A 111 -29.29 73.64 -24.63
N GLY A 112 -28.63 74.20 -25.65
CA GLY A 112 -28.10 75.57 -25.63
C GLY A 112 -26.66 75.72 -25.13
N PHE A 113 -25.86 74.65 -25.09
CA PHE A 113 -24.40 74.78 -25.01
C PHE A 113 -23.83 75.27 -26.34
N GLU A 114 -22.77 76.06 -26.30
CA GLU A 114 -22.31 76.84 -27.46
C GLU A 114 -20.91 76.41 -27.92
N ASP A 115 -20.67 76.42 -29.22
CA ASP A 115 -19.33 76.33 -29.79
C ASP A 115 -18.53 77.65 -29.62
N LEU A 116 -17.27 77.66 -30.05
CA LEU A 116 -16.46 78.89 -30.02
C LEU A 116 -16.95 79.96 -31.01
N ALA A 117 -17.71 79.59 -32.05
CA ALA A 117 -18.25 80.46 -33.08
C ALA A 117 -19.59 81.14 -32.70
N GLY A 118 -20.27 80.72 -31.63
CA GLY A 118 -21.57 81.26 -31.22
C GLY A 118 -22.78 80.40 -31.56
N ASN A 119 -22.62 79.22 -32.16
CA ASN A 119 -23.75 78.36 -32.47
C ASN A 119 -24.15 77.56 -31.23
N ALA A 120 -25.43 77.67 -30.84
CA ALA A 120 -25.98 76.96 -29.69
C ALA A 120 -26.63 75.63 -30.12
N ALA A 121 -26.34 74.56 -29.39
CA ALA A 121 -26.97 73.25 -29.57
C ALA A 121 -28.49 73.36 -29.44
N THR A 122 -29.22 72.90 -30.46
CA THR A 122 -30.69 73.01 -30.52
C THR A 122 -31.43 71.87 -29.81
N ALA A 123 -30.71 70.80 -29.47
CA ALA A 123 -31.23 69.65 -28.74
C ALA A 123 -30.37 69.40 -27.49
N ALA A 124 -31.02 68.85 -26.45
CA ALA A 124 -30.31 68.30 -25.31
C ALA A 124 -29.57 67.02 -25.73
N MET A 125 -28.57 66.63 -24.94
CA MET A 125 -27.95 65.31 -25.06
C MET A 125 -28.99 64.23 -24.77
N ASP A 126 -28.97 63.15 -25.54
CA ASP A 126 -29.72 61.94 -25.19
C ASP A 126 -29.30 61.45 -23.80
N SER A 127 -30.28 61.16 -22.96
CA SER A 127 -30.05 60.69 -21.60
C SER A 127 -29.16 59.45 -21.61
N TRP A 128 -27.99 59.55 -20.99
CA TRP A 128 -27.04 58.45 -20.91
C TRP A 128 -27.06 57.83 -19.52
N VAL A 129 -27.32 56.53 -19.43
CA VAL A 129 -27.52 55.84 -18.14
C VAL A 129 -26.40 54.83 -17.92
N PHE A 130 -25.79 54.86 -16.74
CA PHE A 130 -24.86 53.83 -16.31
C PHE A 130 -25.15 53.38 -14.88
N ALA A 131 -24.62 52.24 -14.47
CA ALA A 131 -24.70 51.79 -13.07
C ALA A 131 -23.30 51.52 -12.53
N THR A 132 -23.08 51.83 -11.25
CA THR A 132 -21.85 51.41 -10.57
C THR A 132 -21.89 49.92 -10.24
N THR A 133 -20.72 49.29 -10.19
CA THR A 133 -20.57 47.93 -9.70
C THR A 133 -21.05 47.80 -8.25
N GLY A 134 -21.66 46.67 -7.91
CA GLY A 134 -21.95 46.31 -6.53
C GLY A 134 -20.68 45.86 -5.80
N PRO A 135 -20.77 45.54 -4.50
CA PRO A 135 -19.68 44.92 -3.75
C PRO A 135 -19.10 43.69 -4.48
N PRO A 136 -17.77 43.44 -4.42
CA PRO A 136 -17.19 42.19 -4.91
C PRO A 136 -17.84 40.97 -4.23
N VAL A 137 -17.88 39.85 -4.95
CA VAL A 137 -18.42 38.58 -4.45
C VAL A 137 -17.52 37.40 -4.84
N VAL A 138 -17.49 36.38 -3.99
CA VAL A 138 -16.89 35.08 -4.33
C VAL A 138 -17.90 34.28 -5.16
N THR A 139 -17.53 33.93 -6.38
CA THR A 139 -18.39 33.21 -7.32
C THR A 139 -18.20 31.69 -7.27
N ALA A 140 -17.02 31.22 -6.85
CA ALA A 140 -16.74 29.80 -6.69
C ALA A 140 -15.68 29.56 -5.62
N ILE A 141 -15.76 28.39 -4.96
CA ILE A 141 -14.70 27.84 -4.13
C ILE A 141 -14.63 26.32 -4.31
N THR A 142 -13.42 25.78 -4.37
CA THR A 142 -13.15 24.35 -4.44
C THR A 142 -11.93 24.05 -3.56
N PRO A 143 -11.89 22.94 -2.81
CA PRO A 143 -12.90 21.90 -2.64
C PRO A 143 -14.05 22.31 -1.71
N THR A 144 -15.15 21.53 -1.78
CA THR A 144 -16.29 21.58 -0.84
C THR A 144 -16.66 20.15 -0.44
N GLY A 145 -17.40 19.97 0.66
CA GLY A 145 -17.89 18.65 1.12
C GLY A 145 -17.05 18.03 2.23
N SER A 146 -17.20 16.72 2.44
CA SER A 146 -16.69 16.02 3.64
C SER A 146 -15.49 15.08 3.43
N ASP A 147 -15.14 14.78 2.18
CA ASP A 147 -14.14 13.75 1.84
C ASP A 147 -12.96 14.35 1.06
N VAL A 148 -12.51 15.51 1.53
CA VAL A 148 -11.43 16.27 0.89
C VAL A 148 -10.07 15.64 1.23
N PRO A 149 -9.19 15.41 0.24
CA PRO A 149 -7.83 14.93 0.49
C PRO A 149 -7.04 15.86 1.42
N VAL A 150 -6.17 15.29 2.25
CA VAL A 150 -5.34 16.08 3.19
C VAL A 150 -4.26 16.90 2.49
N ASP A 151 -3.93 16.59 1.24
CA ASP A 151 -2.96 17.30 0.38
C ASP A 151 -3.63 18.22 -0.65
N THR A 152 -4.89 18.60 -0.41
CA THR A 152 -5.66 19.47 -1.30
C THR A 152 -5.12 20.91 -1.38
N THR A 153 -5.45 21.61 -2.46
CA THR A 153 -5.34 23.07 -2.58
C THR A 153 -6.74 23.69 -2.57
N VAL A 154 -6.88 24.89 -2.01
CA VAL A 154 -8.15 25.64 -2.05
C VAL A 154 -8.08 26.70 -3.13
N GLN A 155 -8.98 26.65 -4.09
CA GLN A 155 -9.13 27.65 -5.14
C GLN A 155 -10.41 28.46 -4.93
N LEU A 156 -10.29 29.78 -4.89
CA LEU A 156 -11.41 30.73 -4.83
C LEU A 156 -11.43 31.61 -6.07
N THR A 157 -12.62 31.91 -6.59
CA THR A 157 -12.80 32.82 -7.72
C THR A 157 -13.71 33.97 -7.32
N PHE A 158 -13.30 35.20 -7.60
CA PHE A 158 -14.10 36.41 -7.44
C PHE A 158 -14.80 36.78 -8.75
N ASP A 159 -15.82 37.64 -8.70
CA ASP A 159 -16.47 38.18 -9.89
C ASP A 159 -15.63 39.23 -10.64
N ARG A 160 -14.51 39.67 -10.04
CA ARG A 160 -13.64 40.73 -10.55
C ARG A 160 -12.23 40.64 -9.95
N LEU A 161 -11.34 41.53 -10.41
CA LEU A 161 -9.98 41.65 -9.87
C LEU A 161 -9.99 42.21 -8.45
N MET A 162 -9.25 41.56 -7.56
CA MET A 162 -9.15 41.93 -6.16
C MET A 162 -7.83 42.59 -5.81
N ALA A 163 -7.81 43.43 -4.77
CA ALA A 163 -6.56 43.89 -4.16
C ALA A 163 -5.98 42.74 -3.32
N THR A 164 -5.00 42.04 -3.89
CA THR A 164 -4.50 40.75 -3.38
C THR A 164 -4.05 40.81 -1.92
N SER A 165 -3.26 41.83 -1.54
CA SER A 165 -2.80 42.03 -0.16
C SER A 165 -3.93 42.31 0.84
N ALA A 166 -4.99 43.00 0.41
CA ALA A 166 -6.16 43.26 1.25
C ALA A 166 -6.98 41.97 1.49
N VAL A 167 -7.11 41.12 0.47
CA VAL A 167 -7.77 39.81 0.63
C VAL A 167 -6.95 38.90 1.54
N GLU A 168 -5.65 38.77 1.30
CA GLU A 168 -4.76 37.93 2.12
C GLU A 168 -4.73 38.37 3.59
N GLY A 169 -4.70 39.68 3.86
CA GLY A 169 -4.77 40.22 5.21
C GLY A 169 -6.14 40.07 5.89
N ALA A 170 -7.22 39.87 5.12
CA ALA A 170 -8.57 39.64 5.62
C ALA A 170 -8.96 38.15 5.68
N MET A 171 -8.09 37.25 5.21
CA MET A 171 -8.35 35.82 5.15
C MET A 171 -7.91 35.12 6.44
N THR A 172 -8.73 34.18 6.90
CA THR A 172 -8.43 33.31 8.04
C THR A 172 -8.84 31.88 7.73
N ILE A 173 -8.08 30.92 8.27
CA ILE A 173 -8.36 29.49 8.17
C ILE A 173 -8.38 28.92 9.59
N SER A 174 -9.44 28.18 9.92
CA SER A 174 -9.64 27.53 11.21
C SER A 174 -9.89 26.03 11.03
N PRO A 175 -9.12 25.13 11.68
CA PRO A 175 -7.98 25.40 12.55
C PRO A 175 -6.82 26.13 11.84
N ALA A 176 -6.06 26.93 12.62
CA ALA A 176 -4.94 27.70 12.10
C ALA A 176 -3.91 26.78 11.44
N THR A 177 -3.63 27.03 10.16
CA THR A 177 -2.73 26.21 9.33
C THR A 177 -1.88 27.14 8.48
N ALA A 178 -0.59 26.82 8.33
CA ALA A 178 0.30 27.60 7.48
C ALA A 178 0.02 27.33 6.00
N TYR A 179 0.05 28.39 5.19
CA TYR A 179 -0.27 28.33 3.77
C TYR A 179 0.47 29.38 2.95
N HIS A 180 0.53 29.15 1.65
CA HIS A 180 0.94 30.08 0.62
C HIS A 180 -0.22 30.41 -0.31
N ALA A 181 -0.38 31.70 -0.61
CA ALA A 181 -1.36 32.22 -1.55
C ALA A 181 -0.68 32.56 -2.89
N SER A 182 -1.34 32.22 -4.00
CA SER A 182 -0.94 32.64 -5.34
C SER A 182 -2.15 33.10 -6.13
N TRP A 183 -1.97 34.11 -6.97
CA TRP A 183 -3.06 34.75 -7.70
C TRP A 183 -2.92 34.59 -9.21
N SER A 184 -4.04 34.34 -9.87
CA SER A 184 -4.18 34.40 -11.32
C SER A 184 -5.46 35.17 -11.67
N GLN A 185 -5.31 36.43 -12.04
CA GLN A 185 -6.42 37.35 -12.29
C GLN A 185 -7.39 37.44 -11.10
N GLN A 186 -8.60 36.86 -11.23
CA GLN A 186 -9.68 36.88 -10.26
C GLN A 186 -9.67 35.64 -9.35
N ALA A 187 -8.74 34.71 -9.58
CA ALA A 187 -8.61 33.46 -8.83
C ALA A 187 -7.46 33.55 -7.82
N LEU A 188 -7.73 33.04 -6.61
CA LEU A 188 -6.79 32.82 -5.52
C LEU A 188 -6.63 31.32 -5.30
N ASP A 189 -5.41 30.82 -5.45
CA ASP A 189 -5.02 29.46 -5.07
C ASP A 189 -4.29 29.50 -3.73
N VAL A 190 -4.73 28.66 -2.78
CA VAL A 190 -4.16 28.48 -1.45
C VAL A 190 -3.58 27.08 -1.36
N SER A 191 -2.28 26.98 -1.12
CA SER A 191 -1.54 25.74 -0.91
C SER A 191 -1.05 25.67 0.54
N PHE A 192 -1.11 24.50 1.17
CA PHE A 192 -0.70 24.34 2.57
C PHE A 192 0.73 23.84 2.67
N ASP A 193 1.46 24.30 3.69
CA ASP A 193 2.88 23.95 3.89
C ASP A 193 3.07 22.48 4.30
N ALA A 194 2.04 21.87 4.88
CA ALA A 194 1.99 20.48 5.29
C ALA A 194 0.60 19.88 5.03
N PRO A 195 0.47 18.55 4.93
CA PRO A 195 -0.84 17.91 4.84
C PRO A 195 -1.75 18.29 6.01
N LEU A 196 -3.02 18.55 5.70
CA LEU A 196 -4.07 18.86 6.65
C LEU A 196 -4.33 17.68 7.61
N ALA A 197 -4.86 17.97 8.80
CA ALA A 197 -5.25 16.93 9.75
C ALA A 197 -6.43 16.12 9.20
N PHE A 198 -6.43 14.80 9.44
CA PHE A 198 -7.52 13.91 9.04
C PHE A 198 -8.82 14.19 9.81
N GLY A 199 -9.96 13.94 9.18
CA GLY A 199 -11.29 14.03 9.79
C GLY A 199 -11.63 15.40 10.37
N THR A 200 -10.96 16.46 9.88
CA THR A 200 -10.99 17.79 10.47
C THR A 200 -11.74 18.73 9.53
N THR A 201 -12.72 19.46 10.08
CA THR A 201 -13.42 20.51 9.34
C THR A 201 -12.60 21.79 9.34
N TYR A 202 -12.16 22.21 8.15
CA TYR A 202 -11.50 23.48 7.92
C TYR A 202 -12.51 24.51 7.46
N THR A 203 -12.50 25.68 8.10
CA THR A 203 -13.32 26.84 7.75
C THR A 203 -12.41 27.94 7.25
N LEU A 204 -12.60 28.35 6.00
CA LEU A 204 -11.97 29.52 5.40
C LEU A 204 -12.95 30.68 5.48
N ALA A 205 -12.49 31.81 6.02
CA ALA A 205 -13.26 33.04 6.10
C ALA A 205 -12.49 34.22 5.52
N ILE A 206 -13.16 35.03 4.70
CA ILE A 206 -12.63 36.29 4.17
C ILE A 206 -13.48 37.42 4.74
N GLY A 207 -12.87 38.25 5.59
CA GLY A 207 -13.54 39.37 6.23
C GLY A 207 -13.86 40.51 5.27
N THR A 208 -14.72 41.44 5.71
CA THR A 208 -15.08 42.64 4.93
C THR A 208 -13.92 43.61 4.71
N GLY A 209 -12.76 43.39 5.33
CA GLY A 209 -11.52 44.11 5.02
C GLY A 209 -10.99 43.83 3.61
N ALA A 210 -11.42 42.75 2.96
CA ALA A 210 -11.08 42.44 1.57
C ALA A 210 -11.71 43.45 0.60
N THR A 211 -10.90 44.02 -0.28
CA THR A 211 -11.33 45.02 -1.27
C THR A 211 -11.00 44.60 -2.70
N ASP A 212 -11.78 45.10 -3.67
CA ASP A 212 -11.39 45.05 -5.09
C ASP A 212 -10.25 46.04 -5.41
N THR A 213 -9.74 46.01 -6.65
CA THR A 213 -8.69 46.95 -7.10
C THR A 213 -9.12 48.41 -7.03
N ASP A 214 -10.43 48.66 -6.99
CA ASP A 214 -10.97 49.99 -6.85
C ASP A 214 -11.15 50.37 -5.39
N GLY A 215 -11.10 49.44 -4.42
CA GLY A 215 -11.27 49.72 -2.99
C GLY A 215 -12.69 49.49 -2.46
N SER A 216 -13.56 48.85 -3.23
CA SER A 216 -14.88 48.43 -2.78
C SER A 216 -14.76 47.17 -1.92
N HIS A 217 -15.43 47.14 -0.77
CA HIS A 217 -15.36 46.04 0.20
C HIS A 217 -16.38 44.92 -0.10
N LEU A 218 -16.09 43.69 0.34
CA LEU A 218 -17.12 42.65 0.43
C LEU A 218 -18.31 43.15 1.27
N ALA A 219 -19.54 42.87 0.82
CA ALA A 219 -20.75 43.29 1.53
C ALA A 219 -20.91 42.63 2.91
N ALA A 220 -20.46 41.38 3.02
CA ALA A 220 -20.45 40.58 4.25
C ALA A 220 -19.23 39.64 4.20
N PRO A 221 -18.76 39.12 5.35
CA PRO A 221 -17.72 38.10 5.36
C PRO A 221 -18.14 36.88 4.54
N PHE A 222 -17.25 36.39 3.70
CA PHE A 222 -17.43 35.11 3.02
C PHE A 222 -16.92 33.99 3.92
N VAL A 223 -17.68 32.91 4.08
CA VAL A 223 -17.29 31.75 4.88
C VAL A 223 -17.61 30.49 4.11
N ALA A 224 -16.64 29.59 4.00
CA ALA A 224 -16.81 28.28 3.41
C ALA A 224 -16.06 27.23 4.25
N SER A 225 -16.60 26.02 4.28
CA SER A 225 -15.99 24.92 5.03
C SER A 225 -15.92 23.65 4.19
N PHE A 226 -14.87 22.88 4.41
CA PHE A 226 -14.73 21.52 3.94
C PHE A 226 -14.21 20.63 5.07
N THR A 227 -14.49 19.33 5.01
CA THR A 227 -13.94 18.37 5.96
C THR A 227 -13.00 17.44 5.22
N THR A 228 -11.84 17.17 5.84
CA THR A 228 -10.87 16.23 5.30
C THR A 228 -11.30 14.78 5.56
N VAL A 229 -10.87 13.87 4.69
CA VAL A 229 -11.01 12.42 4.90
C VAL A 229 -10.48 12.00 6.28
N ALA A 230 -11.10 10.99 6.90
CA ALA A 230 -10.66 10.44 8.18
C ALA A 230 -9.60 9.34 7.99
N ALA A 231 -8.62 9.26 8.89
CA ALA A 231 -7.70 8.13 8.94
C ALA A 231 -8.39 6.97 9.69
N GLY A 232 -9.01 6.08 8.94
CA GLY A 232 -9.76 4.94 9.49
C GLY A 232 -9.35 3.58 8.94
N LEU A 233 -8.53 3.55 7.89
CA LEU A 233 -7.99 2.35 7.28
C LEU A 233 -6.54 2.16 7.74
N SER A 234 -6.23 1.04 8.38
CA SER A 234 -4.90 0.81 8.97
C SER A 234 -4.06 -0.11 8.09
N VAL A 235 -2.79 0.24 7.91
CA VAL A 235 -1.80 -0.67 7.33
C VAL A 235 -1.31 -1.64 8.42
N LEU A 236 -1.62 -2.93 8.26
CA LEU A 236 -1.21 -3.99 9.17
C LEU A 236 0.26 -4.38 9.00
N SER A 237 0.69 -4.60 7.76
CA SER A 237 2.05 -5.01 7.42
C SER A 237 2.40 -4.68 5.97
N THR A 238 3.69 -4.76 5.64
CA THR A 238 4.20 -4.61 4.28
C THR A 238 5.10 -5.79 3.95
N ALA A 239 5.15 -6.18 2.68
CA ALA A 239 6.09 -7.16 2.15
C ALA A 239 6.71 -6.59 0.87
N PRO A 240 8.01 -6.28 0.80
CA PRO A 240 8.99 -6.43 1.87
C PRO A 240 8.68 -5.57 3.11
N ALA A 241 9.02 -6.09 4.30
CA ALA A 241 8.89 -5.37 5.56
C ALA A 241 9.87 -4.18 5.64
N ASP A 242 9.53 -3.20 6.47
CA ASP A 242 10.39 -2.02 6.68
C ASP A 242 11.77 -2.40 7.23
N GLY A 243 12.82 -1.87 6.61
CA GLY A 243 14.22 -2.09 6.95
C GLY A 243 14.76 -3.48 6.59
N VAL A 244 13.99 -4.33 5.90
CA VAL A 244 14.47 -5.68 5.58
C VAL A 244 15.60 -5.62 4.55
N ALA A 245 16.69 -6.33 4.83
CA ALA A 245 17.79 -6.56 3.89
C ALA A 245 17.67 -7.95 3.27
N GLY A 246 18.11 -8.08 2.00
CA GLY A 246 18.08 -9.35 1.29
C GLY A 246 16.70 -9.69 0.71
N ALA A 247 15.82 -8.72 0.50
CA ALA A 247 14.50 -8.95 -0.10
C ALA A 247 14.62 -9.61 -1.49
N ASN A 248 13.65 -10.44 -1.86
CA ASN A 248 13.68 -11.14 -3.15
C ASN A 248 13.55 -10.11 -4.30
N PRO A 249 14.49 -10.06 -5.27
CA PRO A 249 14.47 -9.10 -6.37
C PRO A 249 13.30 -9.30 -7.35
N ARG A 250 12.65 -10.46 -7.36
CA ARG A 250 11.48 -10.80 -8.20
C ARG A 250 10.16 -10.63 -7.46
N GLY A 251 10.22 -10.33 -6.17
CA GLY A 251 9.04 -10.27 -5.32
C GLY A 251 8.19 -9.02 -5.58
N PRO A 252 6.86 -9.13 -5.41
CA PRO A 252 6.01 -7.96 -5.41
C PRO A 252 6.25 -7.11 -4.16
N ILE A 253 5.82 -5.86 -4.22
CA ILE A 253 5.66 -4.97 -3.06
C ILE A 253 4.19 -4.95 -2.68
N ALA A 254 3.85 -5.46 -1.50
CA ALA A 254 2.50 -5.59 -0.99
C ALA A 254 2.28 -4.82 0.31
N ILE A 255 1.07 -4.29 0.47
CA ILE A 255 0.59 -3.62 1.69
C ILE A 255 -0.70 -4.30 2.12
N PHE A 256 -0.74 -4.76 3.37
CA PHE A 256 -1.89 -5.44 3.95
C PHE A 256 -2.70 -4.47 4.81
N PHE A 257 -4.00 -4.37 4.56
CA PHE A 257 -4.93 -3.49 5.27
C PHE A 257 -5.88 -4.26 6.18
N ASP A 258 -6.39 -3.57 7.21
CA ASP A 258 -7.38 -4.11 8.16
C ASP A 258 -8.81 -4.22 7.59
N ALA A 259 -9.09 -3.54 6.47
CA ALA A 259 -10.37 -3.57 5.76
C ALA A 259 -10.17 -3.54 4.23
N PRO A 260 -11.20 -3.94 3.44
CA PRO A 260 -11.14 -3.85 1.98
C PRO A 260 -10.96 -2.41 1.48
N ILE A 261 -10.17 -2.23 0.42
CA ILE A 261 -9.81 -0.94 -0.18
C ILE A 261 -10.50 -0.76 -1.55
N ASP A 262 -10.81 0.47 -1.90
CA ASP A 262 -11.33 0.83 -3.24
C ASP A 262 -10.20 0.73 -4.28
N PRO A 263 -10.30 -0.20 -5.26
CA PRO A 263 -9.27 -0.37 -6.28
C PRO A 263 -9.02 0.86 -7.15
N ALA A 264 -10.03 1.73 -7.36
CA ALA A 264 -9.85 2.94 -8.15
C ALA A 264 -8.93 3.94 -7.43
N SER A 265 -9.07 4.05 -6.10
CA SER A 265 -8.26 4.96 -5.27
C SER A 265 -6.78 4.55 -5.14
N ALA A 266 -6.47 3.28 -5.40
CA ALA A 266 -5.14 2.72 -5.14
C ALA A 266 -4.15 2.80 -6.32
N ARG A 267 -4.63 3.13 -7.53
CA ARG A 267 -3.86 3.06 -8.78
C ARG A 267 -2.56 3.87 -8.75
N ASP A 268 -2.64 5.09 -8.21
CA ASP A 268 -1.52 6.04 -8.16
C ASP A 268 -1.07 6.30 -6.71
N ALA A 269 -1.40 5.38 -5.80
CA ALA A 269 -1.14 5.57 -4.38
C ALA A 269 0.32 5.34 -3.98
N LEU A 270 1.14 4.71 -4.83
CA LEU A 270 2.50 4.30 -4.52
C LEU A 270 3.53 5.15 -5.26
N VAL A 271 4.54 5.58 -4.51
CA VAL A 271 5.76 6.19 -5.05
C VAL A 271 6.95 5.35 -4.61
N ILE A 272 7.72 4.84 -5.57
CA ILE A 272 8.90 4.01 -5.31
C ILE A 272 10.15 4.79 -5.77
N THR A 273 11.16 4.86 -4.92
CA THR A 273 12.44 5.55 -5.20
C THR A 273 13.61 4.60 -4.93
N PRO A 274 14.50 4.33 -5.89
CA PRO A 274 14.46 4.77 -7.29
C PRO A 274 13.18 4.32 -8.04
N PRO A 275 12.75 5.02 -9.11
CA PRO A 275 11.56 4.65 -9.87
C PRO A 275 11.65 3.22 -10.43
N VAL A 276 10.53 2.50 -10.38
CA VAL A 276 10.40 1.12 -10.87
C VAL A 276 9.15 1.06 -11.75
N ASP A 277 9.28 0.55 -12.97
CA ASP A 277 8.13 0.24 -13.82
C ASP A 277 7.43 -1.01 -13.31
N GLY A 278 6.10 -1.01 -13.33
CA GLY A 278 5.31 -2.14 -12.84
C GLY A 278 3.82 -1.91 -12.96
N SER A 279 3.06 -2.80 -12.34
CA SER A 279 1.60 -2.74 -12.32
C SER A 279 1.08 -2.79 -10.88
N VAL A 280 -0.02 -2.08 -10.64
CA VAL A 280 -0.70 -2.07 -9.34
C VAL A 280 -2.00 -2.86 -9.46
N ALA A 281 -2.22 -3.78 -8.53
CA ALA A 281 -3.43 -4.56 -8.38
C ALA A 281 -3.93 -4.53 -6.93
N VAL A 282 -5.23 -4.70 -6.76
CA VAL A 282 -5.85 -4.92 -5.45
C VAL A 282 -6.28 -6.37 -5.38
N GLU A 283 -5.71 -7.10 -4.44
CA GLU A 283 -5.86 -8.55 -4.31
C GLU A 283 -6.52 -8.93 -2.99
N GLU A 284 -7.04 -10.15 -2.95
CA GLU A 284 -7.37 -10.84 -1.70
C GLU A 284 -6.10 -11.13 -0.93
N ALA A 285 -6.13 -10.96 0.39
CA ALA A 285 -5.08 -11.54 1.21
C ALA A 285 -5.20 -13.07 1.07
N ALA A 286 -4.16 -13.72 0.56
CA ALA A 286 -4.16 -15.18 0.42
C ALA A 286 -4.24 -15.83 1.81
N GLU A 287 -5.45 -16.12 2.27
CA GLU A 287 -5.76 -16.85 3.49
C GLU A 287 -6.19 -18.27 3.15
N ASP A 288 -5.68 -19.23 3.91
CA ASP A 288 -6.14 -20.61 3.91
C ASP A 288 -7.40 -20.71 4.78
N ARG A 289 -8.52 -20.13 4.31
CA ARG A 289 -9.82 -20.24 5.00
C ARG A 289 -10.76 -21.16 4.23
N PRO A 290 -11.27 -22.23 4.87
CA PRO A 290 -12.60 -22.68 4.57
C PRO A 290 -13.56 -21.61 5.10
N THR A 291 -14.32 -20.96 4.23
CA THR A 291 -15.53 -20.27 4.68
C THR A 291 -16.42 -21.32 5.36
N THR A 292 -16.87 -21.05 6.59
CA THR A 292 -17.68 -21.98 7.41
C THR A 292 -18.92 -22.53 6.68
N PRO A 293 -19.46 -23.69 7.10
CA PRO A 293 -19.92 -24.74 6.19
C PRO A 293 -21.27 -24.49 5.51
N ALA A 294 -21.40 -25.14 4.34
CA ALA A 294 -22.57 -25.31 3.48
C ALA A 294 -22.92 -24.13 2.56
N THR A 295 -22.80 -24.39 1.25
CA THR A 295 -23.43 -23.69 0.11
C THR A 295 -22.78 -22.44 -0.47
N ALA A 296 -21.45 -22.37 -0.57
CA ALA A 296 -20.85 -21.46 -1.55
C ALA A 296 -19.53 -21.99 -2.14
N SER A 297 -19.47 -22.03 -3.48
CA SER A 297 -18.25 -21.92 -4.29
C SER A 297 -17.29 -20.83 -3.76
N PRO A 298 -16.02 -20.76 -4.20
CA PRO A 298 -15.17 -19.59 -3.92
C PRO A 298 -15.99 -18.33 -4.22
N SER A 299 -16.32 -17.58 -3.18
CA SER A 299 -17.21 -16.45 -3.30
C SER A 299 -16.50 -15.40 -4.14
N THR A 300 -16.91 -15.24 -5.39
CA THR A 300 -16.69 -14.05 -6.21
C THR A 300 -17.49 -12.84 -5.69
N GLY A 301 -17.63 -12.71 -4.37
CA GLY A 301 -18.41 -11.63 -3.77
C GLY A 301 -18.62 -11.81 -2.28
N ALA A 302 -17.69 -11.29 -1.48
CA ALA A 302 -17.95 -10.41 -0.34
C ALA A 302 -16.65 -10.28 0.49
N LEU A 303 -15.99 -9.11 0.38
CA LEU A 303 -14.77 -8.65 1.09
C LEU A 303 -13.41 -8.84 0.38
N SER A 304 -13.38 -8.85 -0.95
CA SER A 304 -12.16 -8.76 -1.74
C SER A 304 -11.45 -7.41 -1.64
N GLY A 305 -10.12 -7.43 -1.63
CA GLY A 305 -9.28 -6.25 -1.81
C GLY A 305 -8.66 -5.67 -0.54
N ARG A 306 -8.05 -6.49 0.31
CA ARG A 306 -7.31 -6.01 1.50
C ARG A 306 -5.81 -5.87 1.27
N VAL A 307 -5.33 -6.23 0.09
CA VAL A 307 -3.91 -6.16 -0.25
C VAL A 307 -3.73 -5.29 -1.48
N LEU A 308 -2.92 -4.24 -1.34
CA LEU A 308 -2.42 -3.48 -2.47
C LEU A 308 -1.10 -4.10 -2.91
N VAL A 309 -1.03 -4.57 -4.15
CA VAL A 309 0.14 -5.27 -4.71
C VAL A 309 0.69 -4.45 -5.87
N PHE A 310 1.99 -4.14 -5.80
CA PHE A 310 2.77 -3.63 -6.91
C PHE A 310 3.69 -4.74 -7.42
N THR A 311 3.54 -5.09 -8.69
CA THR A 311 4.37 -6.11 -9.36
C THR A 311 5.35 -5.41 -10.28
N PRO A 312 6.67 -5.45 -10.00
CA PRO A 312 7.70 -4.93 -10.88
C PRO A 312 7.62 -5.56 -12.28
N ALA A 313 7.83 -4.77 -13.33
CA ALA A 313 7.85 -5.24 -14.71
C ALA A 313 9.10 -6.07 -15.05
N ALA A 314 10.15 -5.94 -14.25
CA ALA A 314 11.40 -6.70 -14.35
C ALA A 314 12.00 -6.92 -12.96
N ASP A 315 12.94 -7.86 -12.86
CA ASP A 315 13.72 -8.12 -11.64
C ASP A 315 14.36 -6.81 -11.12
N LEU A 316 14.17 -6.53 -9.84
CA LEU A 316 14.81 -5.41 -9.18
C LEU A 316 16.33 -5.66 -9.08
N PRO A 317 17.18 -4.68 -9.41
CA PRO A 317 18.62 -4.73 -9.17
C PRO A 317 18.98 -5.20 -7.77
N ALA A 318 19.96 -6.10 -7.65
CA ALA A 318 20.46 -6.59 -6.37
C ALA A 318 21.15 -5.47 -5.56
N HIS A 319 21.20 -5.63 -4.23
CA HIS A 319 21.84 -4.70 -3.29
C HIS A 319 21.36 -3.24 -3.41
N THR A 320 20.14 -3.05 -3.90
CA THR A 320 19.56 -1.73 -4.13
C THR A 320 18.52 -1.46 -3.06
N THR A 321 18.63 -0.29 -2.42
CA THR A 321 17.67 0.15 -1.40
C THR A 321 16.56 0.95 -2.07
N TYR A 322 15.33 0.48 -1.90
CA TYR A 322 14.12 1.15 -2.34
C TYR A 322 13.42 1.78 -1.16
N THR A 323 12.99 3.03 -1.34
CA THR A 323 12.05 3.71 -0.45
C THR A 323 10.68 3.69 -1.11
N VAL A 324 9.68 3.16 -0.41
CA VAL A 324 8.29 3.11 -0.87
C VAL A 324 7.47 4.05 -0.02
N THR A 325 6.68 4.90 -0.67
CA THR A 325 5.73 5.81 -0.03
C THR A 325 4.32 5.51 -0.50
N LEU A 326 3.47 5.12 0.44
CA LEU A 326 2.02 5.07 0.30
C LEU A 326 1.46 6.48 0.57
N ARG A 327 0.83 7.08 -0.42
CA ARG A 327 0.11 8.35 -0.29
C ARG A 327 -1.22 8.14 0.47
N PRO A 328 -1.73 9.15 1.21
CA PRO A 328 -2.96 9.05 1.98
C PRO A 328 -4.24 9.14 1.12
N VAL A 329 -4.26 8.42 -0.01
CA VAL A 329 -5.34 8.48 -1.01
C VAL A 329 -6.12 7.17 -1.13
N VAL A 330 -5.60 6.07 -0.58
CA VAL A 330 -6.27 4.76 -0.61
C VAL A 330 -7.48 4.79 0.29
N ARG A 331 -8.68 4.64 -0.29
CA ARG A 331 -9.97 4.70 0.40
C ARG A 331 -10.42 3.32 0.87
N SER A 332 -11.13 3.28 1.98
CA SER A 332 -11.87 2.09 2.41
C SER A 332 -13.06 1.83 1.48
N ALA A 333 -13.25 0.59 1.05
CA ALA A 333 -14.40 0.19 0.25
C ALA A 333 -15.68 0.01 1.09
N ILE A 334 -15.55 -0.11 2.42
CA ILE A 334 -16.67 -0.40 3.33
C ILE A 334 -17.00 0.76 4.27
N ALA A 335 -16.12 1.76 4.39
CA ALA A 335 -16.31 2.91 5.26
C ALA A 335 -16.06 4.21 4.47
N ALA A 336 -17.14 4.87 4.06
CA ALA A 336 -17.08 6.12 3.31
C ALA A 336 -16.30 7.20 4.08
N GLY A 337 -15.56 8.03 3.34
CA GLY A 337 -14.74 9.10 3.90
C GLY A 337 -13.48 8.65 4.64
N GLN A 338 -13.20 7.34 4.76
CA GLN A 338 -11.97 6.84 5.39
C GLN A 338 -10.88 6.52 4.37
N VAL A 339 -9.67 6.95 4.67
CA VAL A 339 -8.45 6.62 3.91
C VAL A 339 -7.39 5.97 4.79
N ALA A 340 -6.43 5.31 4.15
CA ALA A 340 -5.19 4.92 4.81
C ALA A 340 -4.33 6.14 5.09
N ALA A 341 -3.76 6.21 6.29
CA ALA A 341 -2.72 7.19 6.57
C ALA A 341 -1.51 6.94 5.64
N GLY A 342 -0.87 8.03 5.20
CA GLY A 342 0.35 7.92 4.40
C GLY A 342 1.44 7.21 5.20
N ARG A 343 2.24 6.39 4.52
CA ARG A 343 3.31 5.59 5.14
C ARG A 343 4.52 5.53 4.22
N THR A 344 5.71 5.72 4.77
CA THR A 344 6.98 5.51 4.07
C THR A 344 7.76 4.41 4.77
N TRP A 345 8.35 3.50 3.99
CA TRP A 345 9.24 2.45 4.48
C TRP A 345 10.33 2.16 3.45
N SER A 346 11.34 1.39 3.85
CA SER A 346 12.43 1.01 2.93
C SER A 346 12.76 -0.48 2.99
N PHE A 347 13.37 -1.00 1.94
CA PHE A 347 13.93 -2.35 1.92
C PHE A 347 15.14 -2.41 0.97
N THR A 348 16.04 -3.37 1.19
CA THR A 348 17.20 -3.61 0.33
C THR A 348 17.10 -4.99 -0.32
N THR A 349 17.19 -5.04 -1.65
CA THR A 349 17.17 -6.30 -2.41
C THR A 349 18.42 -7.14 -2.14
N GLY A 350 18.25 -8.46 -2.09
CA GLY A 350 19.33 -9.42 -2.07
C GLY A 350 19.82 -9.78 -3.46
N GLN A 351 20.92 -10.52 -3.52
CA GLN A 351 21.42 -11.14 -4.75
C GLN A 351 20.94 -12.59 -4.83
N SER A 352 20.33 -12.98 -5.96
CA SER A 352 19.98 -14.38 -6.22
C SER A 352 21.21 -15.30 -6.18
N SER A 353 21.07 -16.49 -5.64
CA SER A 353 22.16 -17.48 -5.56
C SER A 353 22.22 -18.33 -6.82
N SER A 354 23.34 -18.38 -7.54
CA SER A 354 23.49 -19.32 -8.67
C SER A 354 23.70 -20.77 -8.23
N SER A 355 24.07 -20.99 -6.96
CA SER A 355 24.21 -22.29 -6.30
C SER A 355 23.86 -22.14 -4.83
N ALA A 356 23.29 -23.18 -4.22
CA ALA A 356 23.04 -23.21 -2.79
C ALA A 356 23.88 -24.24 -2.04
N GLN A 357 25.00 -24.64 -2.66
CA GLN A 357 25.94 -25.59 -2.07
C GLN A 357 26.46 -25.07 -0.72
N ASN A 358 26.42 -25.92 0.29
CA ASN A 358 26.81 -25.60 1.67
C ASN A 358 26.12 -24.33 2.23
N GLN A 359 24.83 -24.15 1.94
CA GLN A 359 24.03 -23.06 2.49
C GLN A 359 22.95 -23.59 3.43
N VAL A 360 22.41 -22.71 4.26
CA VAL A 360 21.27 -23.01 5.10
C VAL A 360 20.02 -22.38 4.49
N VAL A 361 19.01 -23.20 4.22
CA VAL A 361 17.66 -22.74 3.90
C VAL A 361 16.77 -22.84 5.14
N PHE A 362 15.90 -21.85 5.36
CA PHE A 362 15.03 -21.79 6.52
C PHE A 362 13.79 -20.95 6.26
N LEU A 363 12.78 -21.07 7.12
CA LEU A 363 11.56 -20.27 7.06
C LEU A 363 11.63 -19.08 8.01
N THR A 364 11.27 -17.89 7.55
CA THR A 364 11.13 -16.71 8.43
C THR A 364 10.16 -15.68 7.86
N ALA A 365 9.48 -14.94 8.75
CA ALA A 365 8.55 -13.85 8.43
C ALA A 365 9.20 -12.46 8.42
N ARG A 366 10.53 -12.37 8.57
CA ARG A 366 11.25 -11.08 8.62
C ARG A 366 11.03 -10.17 7.40
N GLY A 367 10.63 -10.74 6.26
CA GLY A 367 10.25 -10.00 5.05
C GLY A 367 8.79 -9.53 5.01
N GLY A 368 8.02 -9.71 6.08
CA GLY A 368 6.61 -9.33 6.20
C GLY A 368 5.64 -10.49 6.05
N VAL A 369 5.98 -11.47 5.19
CA VAL A 369 5.27 -12.75 5.05
C VAL A 369 6.28 -13.88 5.17
N ARG A 370 5.91 -14.96 5.88
CA ARG A 370 6.77 -16.13 6.07
C ARG A 370 7.13 -16.76 4.73
N ASN A 371 8.41 -16.73 4.40
CA ASN A 371 8.95 -17.23 3.14
C ASN A 371 10.23 -18.03 3.40
N LEU A 372 10.76 -18.66 2.35
CA LEU A 372 12.05 -19.32 2.38
C LEU A 372 13.18 -18.30 2.25
N TRP A 373 14.21 -18.47 3.06
CA TRP A 373 15.42 -17.66 3.08
C TRP A 373 16.65 -18.55 3.03
N LEU A 374 17.70 -18.08 2.37
CA LEU A 374 19.03 -18.66 2.36
C LEU A 374 19.98 -17.82 3.21
N MET A 375 20.97 -18.45 3.82
CA MET A 375 22.13 -17.80 4.42
C MET A 375 23.36 -18.69 4.29
N ASN A 376 24.53 -18.11 4.49
CA ASN A 376 25.76 -18.86 4.67
C ASN A 376 25.72 -19.60 6.04
N PRO A 377 26.48 -20.69 6.23
CA PRO A 377 26.53 -21.42 7.50
C PRO A 377 26.98 -20.61 8.72
N ASP A 378 27.66 -19.48 8.49
CA ASP A 378 28.06 -18.52 9.54
C ASP A 378 26.98 -17.48 9.86
N GLY A 379 25.81 -17.57 9.23
CA GLY A 379 24.68 -16.63 9.37
C GLY A 379 24.78 -15.38 8.49
N SER A 380 25.87 -15.21 7.75
CA SER A 380 26.05 -14.07 6.84
C SER A 380 25.24 -14.23 5.54
N ASN A 381 25.09 -13.12 4.82
CA ASN A 381 24.40 -13.06 3.53
C ASN A 381 22.95 -13.63 3.52
N PRO A 382 22.09 -13.25 4.50
CA PRO A 382 20.70 -13.67 4.49
C PRO A 382 19.97 -13.07 3.29
N ARG A 383 19.25 -13.91 2.55
CA ARG A 383 18.48 -13.49 1.37
C ARG A 383 17.21 -14.30 1.20
N GLN A 384 16.16 -13.62 0.81
CA GLN A 384 14.86 -14.20 0.59
C GLN A 384 14.84 -14.95 -0.75
N LEU A 385 14.46 -16.23 -0.72
CA LEU A 385 14.37 -17.11 -1.88
C LEU A 385 12.99 -17.07 -2.52
N THR A 386 11.92 -17.08 -1.72
CA THR A 386 10.53 -16.99 -2.21
C THR A 386 9.86 -15.70 -1.77
N SER A 387 8.89 -15.22 -2.54
CA SER A 387 8.16 -13.97 -2.28
C SER A 387 6.65 -14.16 -2.32
N SER A 388 6.16 -15.29 -1.81
CA SER A 388 4.73 -15.53 -1.71
C SER A 388 4.08 -14.54 -0.75
N LEU A 389 2.89 -14.05 -1.11
CA LEU A 389 2.02 -13.26 -0.25
C LEU A 389 1.18 -14.13 0.70
N ALA A 390 1.21 -15.45 0.51
CA ALA A 390 0.74 -16.43 1.47
C ALA A 390 1.92 -16.99 2.29
N PRO A 391 1.77 -17.23 3.61
CA PRO A 391 2.82 -17.85 4.40
C PRO A 391 3.21 -19.23 3.86
N VAL A 392 4.50 -19.44 3.61
CA VAL A 392 5.06 -20.77 3.34
C VAL A 392 4.92 -21.62 4.61
N THR A 393 4.37 -22.83 4.48
CA THR A 393 4.06 -23.71 5.62
C THR A 393 4.96 -24.94 5.71
N SER A 394 5.46 -25.41 4.58
CA SER A 394 6.41 -26.53 4.50
C SER A 394 7.13 -26.52 3.17
N TYR A 395 8.31 -27.14 3.12
CA TYR A 395 9.11 -27.28 1.93
C TYR A 395 9.97 -28.54 1.98
N ASP A 396 10.50 -28.93 0.83
CA ASP A 396 11.55 -29.94 0.68
C ASP A 396 12.48 -29.57 -0.49
N VAL A 397 13.68 -30.14 -0.51
CA VAL A 397 14.73 -29.81 -1.48
C VAL A 397 15.26 -31.08 -2.13
N THR A 398 15.51 -31.02 -3.43
CA THR A 398 16.13 -32.14 -4.16
C THR A 398 17.52 -32.48 -3.61
N VAL A 399 17.95 -33.73 -3.80
CA VAL A 399 19.26 -34.24 -3.31
C VAL A 399 20.44 -33.45 -3.88
N ASP A 400 20.30 -32.85 -5.06
CA ASP A 400 21.30 -31.99 -5.69
C ASP A 400 21.29 -30.53 -5.18
N GLY A 401 20.35 -30.18 -4.30
CA GLY A 401 20.20 -28.83 -3.74
C GLY A 401 19.69 -27.77 -4.72
N GLN A 402 19.28 -28.13 -5.94
CA GLN A 402 18.97 -27.17 -6.99
C GLN A 402 17.50 -26.74 -7.04
N THR A 403 16.59 -27.59 -6.57
CA THR A 403 15.15 -27.42 -6.72
C THR A 403 14.45 -27.55 -5.38
N ILE A 404 13.53 -26.63 -5.09
CA ILE A 404 12.73 -26.61 -3.88
C ILE A 404 11.26 -26.79 -4.24
N ALA A 405 10.56 -27.67 -3.53
CA ALA A 405 9.11 -27.72 -3.49
C ALA A 405 8.64 -27.07 -2.20
N TYR A 406 7.66 -26.18 -2.25
CA TYR A 406 7.11 -25.53 -1.07
C TYR A 406 5.61 -25.35 -1.17
N SER A 407 4.93 -25.25 -0.03
CA SER A 407 3.49 -25.02 0.05
C SER A 407 3.17 -23.66 0.66
N ALA A 408 2.37 -22.87 -0.04
CA ALA A 408 1.90 -21.56 0.40
C ALA A 408 0.44 -21.36 -0.07
N GLY A 409 -0.44 -20.96 0.85
CA GLY A 409 -1.87 -20.76 0.53
C GLY A 409 -2.57 -22.04 0.04
N GLY A 410 -2.12 -23.21 0.51
CA GLY A 410 -2.62 -24.52 0.09
C GLY A 410 -2.27 -24.89 -1.35
N VAL A 411 -1.27 -24.23 -1.96
CA VAL A 411 -0.75 -24.56 -3.28
C VAL A 411 0.69 -25.03 -3.15
N VAL A 412 1.02 -26.17 -3.74
CA VAL A 412 2.41 -26.65 -3.85
C VAL A 412 3.04 -26.07 -5.12
N ARG A 413 4.23 -25.50 -4.97
CA ARG A 413 5.03 -24.89 -6.01
C ARG A 413 6.41 -25.50 -6.04
N VAL A 414 7.03 -25.52 -7.20
CA VAL A 414 8.41 -25.91 -7.40
C VAL A 414 9.17 -24.73 -7.96
N VAL A 415 10.34 -24.43 -7.40
CA VAL A 415 11.19 -23.30 -7.80
C VAL A 415 12.65 -23.71 -7.76
N ARG A 416 13.47 -23.13 -8.64
CA ARG A 416 14.92 -23.28 -8.54
C ARG A 416 15.45 -22.52 -7.32
N VAL A 417 16.59 -22.97 -6.80
CA VAL A 417 17.18 -22.37 -5.60
C VAL A 417 17.66 -20.92 -5.79
N ASP A 418 17.80 -20.48 -7.04
CA ASP A 418 18.07 -19.08 -7.40
C ASP A 418 16.80 -18.20 -7.48
N GLY A 419 15.64 -18.79 -7.24
CA GLY A 419 14.33 -18.16 -7.30
C GLY A 419 13.76 -18.03 -8.72
N THR A 420 14.32 -18.72 -9.72
CA THR A 420 13.79 -18.74 -11.09
C THR A 420 12.94 -19.98 -11.37
N ASP A 421 12.24 -19.99 -12.51
CA ASP A 421 11.48 -21.13 -13.01
C ASP A 421 10.45 -21.68 -12.00
N GLU A 422 9.76 -20.77 -11.30
CA GLU A 422 8.67 -21.15 -10.41
C GLU A 422 7.50 -21.73 -11.22
N ARG A 423 7.03 -22.90 -10.81
CA ARG A 423 5.92 -23.63 -11.43
C ARG A 423 4.95 -24.10 -10.36
N ILE A 424 3.66 -24.03 -10.66
CA ILE A 424 2.64 -24.66 -9.82
C ILE A 424 2.70 -26.17 -10.05
N ALA A 425 2.72 -26.95 -8.97
CA ALA A 425 2.78 -28.40 -9.05
C ALA A 425 1.44 -29.07 -9.32
N THR A 426 0.34 -28.35 -9.10
CA THR A 426 -0.98 -28.95 -8.96
C THR A 426 -2.11 -28.06 -9.49
N ASP A 427 -3.24 -28.69 -9.81
CA ASP A 427 -4.41 -28.03 -10.39
C ASP A 427 -5.22 -27.23 -9.37
N VAL A 428 -6.06 -26.32 -9.90
CA VAL A 428 -7.04 -25.57 -9.10
C VAL A 428 -8.09 -26.49 -8.46
N GLY A 429 -8.67 -26.06 -7.34
CA GLY A 429 -9.79 -26.76 -6.67
C GLY A 429 -9.37 -27.73 -5.56
N ARG A 430 -8.14 -27.64 -5.05
CA ARG A 430 -7.58 -28.49 -4.00
C ARG A 430 -6.67 -27.67 -3.09
N PHE A 431 -6.53 -28.13 -1.85
CA PHE A 431 -5.54 -27.62 -0.90
C PHE A 431 -4.47 -28.68 -0.62
N GLU A 432 -3.21 -28.34 -0.77
CA GLU A 432 -2.11 -29.28 -0.73
C GLU A 432 -0.90 -28.76 0.04
N TYR A 433 -0.24 -29.70 0.75
CA TYR A 433 0.77 -29.38 1.75
C TYR A 433 1.80 -30.50 1.87
N ALA A 434 2.85 -30.23 2.65
CA ALA A 434 3.91 -31.17 3.02
C ALA A 434 4.56 -31.88 1.81
N PRO A 435 5.07 -31.12 0.81
CA PRO A 435 5.76 -31.72 -0.32
C PRO A 435 7.03 -32.44 0.14
N VAL A 436 7.30 -33.61 -0.45
CA VAL A 436 8.55 -34.37 -0.26
C VAL A 436 8.99 -34.96 -1.60
N PHE A 437 10.21 -34.66 -2.05
CA PHE A 437 10.74 -35.16 -3.31
C PHE A 437 11.11 -36.65 -3.25
N SER A 438 10.91 -37.36 -4.35
CA SER A 438 11.58 -38.64 -4.59
C SER A 438 13.10 -38.42 -4.70
N PRO A 439 13.94 -39.43 -4.41
CA PRO A 439 15.39 -39.29 -4.46
C PRO A 439 15.94 -38.84 -5.82
N ASP A 440 15.23 -39.18 -6.91
CA ASP A 440 15.57 -38.77 -8.28
C ASP A 440 14.97 -37.41 -8.68
N GLY A 441 14.21 -36.76 -7.79
CA GLY A 441 13.57 -35.45 -8.00
C GLY A 441 12.37 -35.46 -8.96
N ARG A 442 11.99 -36.60 -9.54
CA ARG A 442 10.96 -36.66 -10.59
C ARG A 442 9.52 -36.73 -10.09
N SER A 443 9.31 -37.00 -8.81
CA SER A 443 7.98 -36.99 -8.20
C SER A 443 7.99 -36.37 -6.82
N ILE A 444 6.80 -35.99 -6.33
CA ILE A 444 6.59 -35.38 -5.03
C ILE A 444 5.45 -36.10 -4.31
N ILE A 445 5.62 -36.44 -3.04
CA ILE A 445 4.52 -36.82 -2.14
C ILE A 445 3.91 -35.54 -1.57
N ILE A 446 2.58 -35.42 -1.62
CA ILE A 446 1.81 -34.33 -1.05
C ILE A 446 0.63 -34.85 -0.23
N ALA A 447 0.23 -34.08 0.77
CA ALA A 447 -1.05 -34.24 1.45
C ALA A 447 -2.11 -33.39 0.75
N ARG A 448 -3.34 -33.88 0.62
CA ARG A 448 -4.36 -33.24 -0.21
C ARG A 448 -5.73 -33.17 0.48
N ARG A 449 -6.39 -32.03 0.34
CA ARG A 449 -7.79 -31.79 0.73
C ARG A 449 -8.58 -31.14 -0.39
N SER A 450 -9.90 -31.31 -0.39
CA SER A 450 -10.78 -30.56 -1.28
C SER A 450 -10.90 -29.10 -0.83
N VAL A 451 -11.47 -28.23 -1.67
CA VAL A 451 -11.77 -26.83 -1.29
C VAL A 451 -12.79 -26.72 -0.15
N GLU A 452 -13.64 -27.73 0.04
CA GLU A 452 -14.53 -27.85 1.21
C GLU A 452 -13.80 -28.34 2.47
N GLY A 453 -12.49 -28.58 2.38
CA GLY A 453 -11.65 -29.07 3.47
C GLY A 453 -11.77 -30.58 3.72
N LEU A 454 -12.40 -31.34 2.82
CA LEU A 454 -12.50 -32.81 2.95
C LEU A 454 -11.12 -33.45 2.79
N ASP A 455 -10.82 -34.42 3.65
CA ASP A 455 -9.59 -35.20 3.57
C ASP A 455 -9.60 -36.08 2.30
N MET A 456 -8.61 -35.87 1.43
CA MET A 456 -8.41 -36.68 0.22
C MET A 456 -7.13 -37.53 0.31
N GLY A 457 -6.50 -37.57 1.49
CA GLY A 457 -5.33 -38.37 1.81
C GLY A 457 -4.03 -37.88 1.18
N TRP A 458 -3.17 -38.83 0.83
CA TRP A 458 -1.80 -38.58 0.37
C TRP A 458 -1.62 -39.02 -1.08
N TRP A 459 -0.89 -38.24 -1.86
CA TRP A 459 -0.74 -38.42 -3.30
C TRP A 459 0.72 -38.30 -3.72
N GLN A 460 1.11 -39.07 -4.73
CA GLN A 460 2.34 -38.90 -5.48
C GLN A 460 2.00 -38.19 -6.79
N ILE A 461 2.67 -37.08 -7.06
CA ILE A 461 2.49 -36.29 -8.28
C ILE A 461 3.81 -36.17 -9.05
N PRO A 462 3.80 -36.00 -10.38
CA PRO A 462 5.02 -35.71 -11.13
C PRO A 462 5.56 -34.32 -10.77
N THR A 463 6.87 -34.17 -10.67
CA THR A 463 7.51 -32.86 -10.48
C THR A 463 7.41 -32.04 -11.78
N PRO A 464 6.86 -30.82 -11.76
CA PRO A 464 6.73 -29.99 -12.96
C PRO A 464 8.04 -29.79 -13.72
N GLY A 465 8.08 -30.33 -14.94
CA GLY A 465 9.20 -30.25 -15.88
C GLY A 465 10.44 -31.09 -15.52
N LEU A 466 10.38 -31.91 -14.47
CA LEU A 466 11.38 -32.95 -14.18
C LEU A 466 10.78 -34.37 -14.27
N GLY A 467 9.49 -34.50 -13.97
CA GLY A 467 8.72 -35.74 -14.01
C GLY A 467 7.69 -35.79 -15.13
N SER A 468 7.19 -36.99 -15.39
CA SER A 468 6.10 -37.26 -16.33
C SER A 468 5.21 -38.38 -15.78
N GLY A 469 3.92 -38.37 -16.11
CA GLY A 469 2.97 -39.40 -15.66
C GLY A 469 1.71 -38.79 -15.04
N ASN A 470 0.85 -39.66 -14.52
CA ASN A 470 -0.37 -39.25 -13.82
C ASN A 470 -0.14 -39.21 -12.31
N GLU A 471 -0.94 -38.42 -11.61
CA GLU A 471 -1.01 -38.46 -10.14
C GLU A 471 -1.50 -39.84 -9.66
N ARG A 472 -1.01 -40.28 -8.51
CA ARG A 472 -1.35 -41.56 -7.89
C ARG A 472 -1.68 -41.38 -6.42
N GLN A 473 -2.82 -41.90 -5.98
CA GLN A 473 -3.18 -41.87 -4.56
C GLN A 473 -2.37 -42.91 -3.79
N LEU A 474 -1.73 -42.48 -2.71
CA LEU A 474 -0.94 -43.31 -1.81
C LEU A 474 -1.76 -43.73 -0.58
N LEU A 475 -2.46 -42.79 0.04
CA LEU A 475 -3.36 -43.05 1.17
C LEU A 475 -4.71 -42.38 0.90
N PRO A 476 -5.84 -43.04 1.23
CA PRO A 476 -7.17 -42.48 0.99
C PRO A 476 -7.55 -41.36 1.97
N THR A 477 -6.92 -41.33 3.16
CA THR A 477 -7.17 -40.37 4.23
C THR A 477 -5.87 -40.08 4.98
N GLY A 478 -5.93 -39.22 6.00
CA GLY A 478 -4.79 -38.88 6.84
C GLY A 478 -4.10 -37.58 6.44
N ALA A 479 -4.70 -36.75 5.58
CA ALA A 479 -4.17 -35.42 5.26
C ALA A 479 -4.36 -34.46 6.45
N PRO A 480 -3.37 -33.61 6.78
CA PRO A 480 -3.48 -32.61 7.84
C PRO A 480 -4.60 -31.59 7.55
N THR A 481 -5.21 -31.02 8.59
CA THR A 481 -6.31 -30.04 8.46
C THR A 481 -5.85 -28.74 7.80
N VAL A 482 -6.74 -28.15 6.98
CA VAL A 482 -6.63 -26.78 6.44
C VAL A 482 -6.45 -25.79 7.59
N GLY A 483 -5.61 -24.77 7.45
CA GLY A 483 -5.43 -23.75 8.49
C GLY A 483 -4.68 -24.21 9.76
N SER A 484 -4.02 -25.37 9.75
CA SER A 484 -3.08 -25.77 10.81
C SER A 484 -1.79 -24.91 10.85
N GLY A 485 -1.71 -23.84 10.05
CA GLY A 485 -0.77 -22.74 10.19
C GLY A 485 -1.50 -21.47 10.59
N GLY A 486 -1.91 -21.37 11.86
CA GLY A 486 -2.53 -20.18 12.41
C GLY A 486 -1.70 -18.91 12.19
N ARG A 487 -2.37 -17.78 12.36
CA ARG A 487 -1.80 -16.45 12.17
C ARG A 487 -0.98 -16.07 13.40
N ALA A 488 0.33 -16.06 13.23
CA ALA A 488 1.17 -15.08 13.89
C ALA A 488 2.03 -14.36 12.84
N ALA A 489 1.90 -13.04 12.81
CA ALA A 489 2.69 -12.14 11.97
C ALA A 489 4.20 -12.18 12.32
N ASP A 490 4.55 -12.73 13.49
CA ASP A 490 5.94 -12.87 13.96
C ASP A 490 6.59 -14.22 13.54
N GLY A 491 5.91 -15.03 12.74
CA GLY A 491 6.41 -16.34 12.31
C GLY A 491 6.34 -17.42 13.40
N THR A 492 5.71 -17.14 14.55
CA THR A 492 5.64 -18.03 15.72
C THR A 492 4.29 -18.73 15.80
N ASP A 493 4.10 -19.57 14.79
CA ASP A 493 2.99 -20.47 14.54
C ASP A 493 2.70 -21.55 15.61
N VAL A 494 2.39 -21.25 16.88
CA VAL A 494 2.14 -22.17 18.03
C VAL A 494 2.43 -23.67 17.77
N ILE A 495 3.49 -24.17 18.42
CA ILE A 495 3.82 -25.59 18.55
C ILE A 495 2.56 -26.34 19.02
N ILE A 496 1.94 -27.16 18.16
CA ILE A 496 1.18 -28.30 18.68
C ILE A 496 2.23 -29.35 19.08
N PRO A 497 2.37 -29.71 20.36
CA PRO A 497 3.26 -30.81 20.74
C PRO A 497 2.95 -32.08 19.94
N GLY A 498 3.99 -32.70 19.38
CA GLY A 498 3.93 -34.08 18.87
C GLY A 498 3.40 -34.28 17.44
N VAL A 499 3.03 -33.23 16.68
CA VAL A 499 2.61 -33.42 15.28
C VAL A 499 3.59 -32.72 14.32
N PRO A 500 4.34 -33.45 13.47
CA PRO A 500 5.32 -32.84 12.56
C PRO A 500 4.62 -32.01 11.48
N ARG A 501 4.83 -30.68 11.43
CA ARG A 501 4.20 -29.82 10.40
C ARG A 501 4.95 -29.80 9.07
N SER A 502 6.26 -30.00 9.08
CA SER A 502 7.15 -30.05 7.90
C SER A 502 7.73 -31.46 7.71
N GLY A 503 7.89 -31.89 6.45
CA GLY A 503 8.47 -33.20 6.11
C GLY A 503 7.70 -34.38 6.71
N ARG A 504 6.43 -34.58 6.34
CA ARG A 504 5.59 -35.68 6.88
C ARG A 504 5.78 -37.02 6.17
N ALA A 505 6.68 -37.09 5.21
CA ALA A 505 7.03 -38.31 4.51
C ALA A 505 8.52 -38.37 4.26
N ALA A 506 9.03 -39.58 4.02
CA ALA A 506 10.37 -39.80 3.49
C ALA A 506 10.31 -40.96 2.51
N PHE A 507 11.09 -40.87 1.43
CA PHE A 507 11.34 -42.00 0.53
C PHE A 507 12.54 -42.81 1.01
N ASP A 508 12.56 -44.10 0.66
CA ASP A 508 13.80 -44.88 0.73
C ASP A 508 14.80 -44.42 -0.35
N GLY A 509 16.05 -44.90 -0.26
CA GLY A 509 17.14 -44.38 -1.10
C GLY A 509 16.97 -44.62 -2.61
N ASN A 510 16.05 -45.51 -3.03
CA ASN A 510 15.76 -45.77 -4.44
C ASN A 510 14.34 -45.36 -4.86
N GLY A 511 13.53 -44.81 -3.95
CA GLY A 511 12.16 -44.38 -4.21
C GLY A 511 11.16 -45.55 -4.39
N ALA A 512 11.52 -46.78 -4.01
CA ALA A 512 10.64 -47.94 -4.09
C ALA A 512 9.62 -47.98 -2.95
N SER A 513 9.89 -47.28 -1.84
CA SER A 513 9.01 -47.22 -0.68
C SER A 513 9.00 -45.81 -0.07
N ALA A 514 7.94 -45.49 0.67
CA ALA A 514 7.87 -44.27 1.48
C ALA A 514 7.27 -44.55 2.85
N LEU A 515 7.70 -43.81 3.86
CA LEU A 515 7.08 -43.78 5.18
C LEU A 515 6.31 -42.46 5.34
N ILE A 516 5.02 -42.52 5.62
CA ILE A 516 4.12 -41.35 5.71
C ILE A 516 3.56 -41.23 7.14
N VAL A 517 3.57 -40.01 7.68
CA VAL A 517 2.95 -39.63 8.95
C VAL A 517 1.62 -38.93 8.68
N ALA A 518 0.51 -39.62 8.97
CA ALA A 518 -0.83 -39.08 8.87
C ALA A 518 -1.10 -37.97 9.91
N ALA A 519 -2.19 -37.21 9.73
CA ALA A 519 -2.56 -36.08 10.59
C ALA A 519 -2.60 -36.40 12.11
N GLY A 520 -3.00 -37.63 12.47
CA GLY A 520 -3.05 -38.11 13.86
C GLY A 520 -1.76 -38.78 14.37
N GLY A 521 -0.65 -38.65 13.65
CA GLY A 521 0.63 -39.30 13.99
C GLY A 521 0.75 -40.75 13.53
N GLY A 522 -0.31 -41.35 12.99
CA GLY A 522 -0.27 -42.72 12.45
C GLY A 522 0.82 -42.87 11.38
N LEU A 523 1.60 -43.95 11.49
CA LEU A 523 2.71 -44.26 10.58
C LEU A 523 2.30 -45.33 9.56
N HIS A 524 2.46 -45.01 8.28
CA HIS A 524 2.11 -45.87 7.16
C HIS A 524 3.33 -46.10 6.27
N LEU A 525 3.77 -47.34 6.15
CA LEU A 525 4.78 -47.75 5.17
C LEU A 525 4.07 -48.09 3.85
N VAL A 526 4.50 -47.44 2.78
CA VAL A 526 3.89 -47.50 1.45
C VAL A 526 4.89 -48.07 0.46
N GLY A 527 4.61 -49.24 -0.11
CA GLY A 527 5.35 -49.81 -1.23
C GLY A 527 4.90 -49.21 -2.55
N LEU A 528 5.82 -48.57 -3.28
CA LEU A 528 5.51 -47.75 -4.45
C LEU A 528 5.69 -48.46 -5.79
N THR A 529 6.17 -49.72 -5.81
CA THR A 529 6.48 -50.48 -7.04
C THR A 529 5.28 -51.16 -7.70
N SER A 530 4.11 -51.21 -7.05
CA SER A 530 2.86 -51.80 -7.57
C SER A 530 1.77 -50.76 -7.70
N ASP A 531 0.77 -50.94 -8.56
CA ASP A 531 -0.41 -50.07 -8.59
C ASP A 531 -1.70 -50.91 -8.42
N PRO A 532 -2.47 -50.76 -7.32
CA PRO A 532 -2.31 -49.78 -6.24
C PRO A 532 -1.07 -50.04 -5.34
N PRO A 533 -0.65 -49.04 -4.55
CA PRO A 533 0.42 -49.19 -3.56
C PRO A 533 0.13 -50.27 -2.52
N VAL A 534 1.18 -50.93 -2.02
CA VAL A 534 1.07 -51.84 -0.87
C VAL A 534 1.17 -51.04 0.42
N LEU A 535 0.16 -51.14 1.29
CA LEU A 535 0.09 -50.39 2.54
C LEU A 535 0.36 -51.30 3.74
N THR A 536 1.21 -50.84 4.65
CA THR A 536 1.48 -51.49 5.93
C THR A 536 1.36 -50.46 7.06
N ASP A 537 0.33 -50.61 7.88
CA ASP A 537 0.13 -49.77 9.07
C ASP A 537 1.07 -50.21 10.19
N LEU A 538 1.77 -49.26 10.78
CA LEU A 538 2.69 -49.52 11.89
C LEU A 538 2.01 -49.18 13.20
N ALA A 539 2.20 -50.03 14.21
CA ALA A 539 1.63 -49.85 15.55
C ALA A 539 2.41 -48.80 16.39
N LEU A 540 2.71 -47.67 15.74
CA LEU A 540 3.49 -46.53 16.23
C LEU A 540 2.71 -45.23 15.96
N SER A 541 2.87 -44.27 16.86
CA SER A 541 2.43 -42.88 16.65
C SER A 541 3.66 -41.97 16.62
N ALA A 542 3.89 -41.31 15.49
CA ALA A 542 5.04 -40.46 15.26
C ALA A 542 4.97 -39.16 16.06
N THR A 543 6.10 -38.79 16.64
CA THR A 543 6.36 -37.51 17.32
C THR A 543 7.27 -36.60 16.49
N SER A 544 7.92 -37.15 15.45
CA SER A 544 8.74 -36.40 14.48
C SER A 544 8.46 -36.78 13.03
N ALA A 545 8.99 -35.97 12.11
CA ALA A 545 9.13 -36.34 10.70
C ALA A 545 9.98 -37.61 10.55
N PRO A 546 9.67 -38.51 9.60
CA PRO A 546 10.54 -39.60 9.25
C PRO A 546 11.70 -39.10 8.38
N ILE A 547 12.86 -39.74 8.49
CA ILE A 547 14.03 -39.49 7.62
C ILE A 547 14.58 -40.82 7.10
N TRP A 548 15.31 -40.79 5.99
CA TRP A 548 16.02 -41.95 5.48
C TRP A 548 17.48 -41.98 5.96
N SER A 549 17.93 -43.11 6.49
CA SER A 549 19.35 -43.38 6.76
C SER A 549 19.92 -44.28 5.65
N PRO A 550 20.80 -43.77 4.77
CA PRO A 550 21.43 -44.57 3.72
C PRO A 550 22.29 -45.70 4.27
N LEU A 551 22.96 -45.48 5.41
CA LEU A 551 23.83 -46.47 6.03
C LEU A 551 23.03 -47.63 6.63
N ASP A 552 21.93 -47.31 7.34
CA ASP A 552 21.09 -48.33 7.98
C ASP A 552 20.10 -49.00 7.01
N VAL A 553 19.94 -48.43 5.82
CA VAL A 553 18.97 -48.84 4.79
C VAL A 553 17.56 -48.91 5.40
N ALA A 554 17.20 -47.86 6.14
CA ALA A 554 15.97 -47.79 6.90
C ALA A 554 15.49 -46.35 7.13
N PHE A 555 14.21 -46.21 7.42
CA PHE A 555 13.63 -44.97 7.92
C PHE A 555 13.90 -44.85 9.42
N LEU A 556 14.23 -43.65 9.87
CA LEU A 556 14.32 -43.28 11.27
C LEU A 556 13.20 -42.31 11.63
N VAL A 557 12.55 -42.51 12.77
CA VAL A 557 11.44 -41.67 13.22
C VAL A 557 11.34 -41.66 14.75
N GLY A 558 11.10 -40.49 15.35
CA GLY A 558 10.66 -40.40 16.73
C GLY A 558 9.19 -40.84 16.82
N ALA A 559 8.89 -41.79 17.71
CA ALA A 559 7.53 -42.30 17.88
C ALA A 559 7.30 -42.92 19.26
N THR A 560 6.02 -42.99 19.65
CA THR A 560 5.54 -43.80 20.79
C THR A 560 4.95 -45.12 20.28
N GLY A 561 5.29 -46.22 20.94
CA GLY A 561 4.75 -47.54 20.62
C GLY A 561 3.39 -47.79 21.26
N SER A 562 2.48 -48.43 20.53
CA SER A 562 1.17 -48.85 21.10
C SER A 562 1.31 -49.79 22.31
N ALA A 563 2.37 -50.62 22.34
CA ALA A 563 2.69 -51.52 23.44
C ALA A 563 3.71 -50.95 24.46
N ASN A 564 4.36 -49.84 24.13
CA ASN A 564 5.36 -49.18 24.97
C ASN A 564 5.12 -47.66 24.93
N PRO A 565 4.45 -47.09 25.94
CA PRO A 565 3.97 -45.71 25.89
C PRO A 565 5.09 -44.66 26.01
N THR A 566 6.34 -45.07 26.19
CA THR A 566 7.48 -44.14 26.22
C THR A 566 7.90 -43.75 24.80
N SER A 567 8.19 -42.47 24.56
CA SER A 567 8.71 -41.99 23.27
C SER A 567 10.09 -42.58 23.00
N GLY A 568 10.46 -42.72 21.74
CA GLY A 568 11.76 -43.26 21.36
C GLY A 568 12.07 -43.06 19.88
N ALA A 569 13.32 -43.27 19.52
CA ALA A 569 13.73 -43.31 18.12
C ALA A 569 13.58 -44.73 17.60
N TRP A 570 12.90 -44.88 16.47
CA TRP A 570 12.58 -46.16 15.84
C TRP A 570 13.19 -46.23 14.45
N LEU A 571 13.66 -47.43 14.12
CA LEU A 571 14.11 -47.84 12.80
C LEU A 571 13.01 -48.67 12.14
N VAL A 572 12.58 -48.26 10.96
CA VAL A 572 11.59 -48.95 10.13
C VAL A 572 12.24 -49.35 8.80
N ARG A 573 12.35 -50.64 8.52
CA ARG A 573 12.88 -51.11 7.23
C ARG A 573 11.80 -51.08 6.15
N PRO A 574 12.16 -50.92 4.87
CA PRO A 574 11.23 -51.05 3.75
C PRO A 574 10.46 -52.39 3.71
N GLY A 575 11.00 -53.46 4.31
CA GLY A 575 10.31 -54.74 4.48
C GLY A 575 9.31 -54.80 5.65
N GLY A 576 9.05 -53.69 6.35
CA GLY A 576 8.11 -53.61 7.47
C GLY A 576 8.67 -53.97 8.85
N ALA A 577 9.95 -54.37 8.94
CA ALA A 577 10.57 -54.67 10.23
C ALA A 577 10.81 -53.38 11.03
N VAL A 578 10.30 -53.33 12.27
CA VAL A 578 10.38 -52.19 13.19
C VAL A 578 11.27 -52.53 14.38
N ASN A 579 12.23 -51.67 14.71
CA ASN A 579 13.14 -51.83 15.84
C ASN A 579 13.29 -50.51 16.60
N ARG A 580 13.24 -50.54 17.94
CA ARG A 580 13.56 -49.37 18.76
C ARG A 580 15.08 -49.22 18.86
N LEU A 581 15.58 -48.01 18.66
CA LEU A 581 17.02 -47.69 18.73
C LEU A 581 17.39 -46.98 20.03
N VAL A 582 16.56 -46.03 20.45
CA VAL A 582 16.83 -45.13 21.58
C VAL A 582 15.54 -44.91 22.35
N ASP A 583 15.63 -44.97 23.68
CA ASP A 583 14.52 -44.64 24.59
C ASP A 583 14.49 -43.13 24.88
N ASP A 584 13.29 -42.61 25.17
CA ASP A 584 13.00 -41.20 25.49
C ASP A 584 13.54 -40.23 24.44
N ALA A 585 13.15 -40.46 23.19
CA ALA A 585 13.48 -39.59 22.06
C ALA A 585 12.20 -39.15 21.32
N GLU A 586 11.99 -37.85 21.27
CA GLU A 586 10.86 -37.19 20.61
C GLU A 586 11.11 -36.96 19.12
N GLY A 587 12.37 -36.95 18.69
CA GLY A 587 12.75 -36.78 17.29
C GLY A 587 14.19 -37.19 17.03
N VAL A 588 14.52 -37.39 15.77
CA VAL A 588 15.81 -37.92 15.33
C VAL A 588 16.28 -37.24 14.05
N ALA A 589 17.59 -37.02 13.96
CA ALA A 589 18.33 -36.66 12.76
C ALA A 589 19.52 -37.61 12.61
N VAL A 590 20.01 -37.78 11.37
CA VAL A 590 21.12 -38.68 11.05
C VAL A 590 22.06 -38.02 10.05
N ASP A 591 23.37 -38.25 10.20
CA ASP A 591 24.37 -37.86 9.21
C ASP A 591 24.62 -38.96 8.16
N GLY A 592 25.53 -38.72 7.21
CA GLY A 592 25.88 -39.70 6.18
C GLY A 592 26.60 -40.95 6.71
N ASP A 593 27.16 -40.89 7.92
CA ASP A 593 27.96 -41.94 8.56
C ASP A 593 27.18 -42.70 9.65
N GLY A 594 25.88 -42.41 9.81
CA GLY A 594 24.97 -43.07 10.75
C GLY A 594 25.07 -42.57 12.20
N ALA A 595 25.75 -41.46 12.46
CA ALA A 595 25.64 -40.79 13.74
C ALA A 595 24.26 -40.11 13.85
N MET A 596 23.69 -40.10 15.06
CA MET A 596 22.35 -39.59 15.30
C MET A 596 22.36 -38.40 16.25
N ALA A 597 21.46 -37.45 16.00
CA ALA A 597 21.07 -36.43 16.96
C ALA A 597 19.62 -36.70 17.38
N VAL A 598 19.36 -36.88 18.67
CA VAL A 598 18.02 -37.17 19.20
C VAL A 598 17.54 -36.04 20.10
N LEU A 599 16.25 -35.73 20.02
CA LEU A 599 15.59 -34.78 20.90
C LEU A 599 15.07 -35.50 22.14
N ARG A 600 15.51 -35.09 23.33
CA ARG A 600 15.09 -35.68 24.61
C ARG A 600 14.46 -34.62 25.51
N ALA A 601 13.43 -34.99 26.26
CA ALA A 601 12.87 -34.11 27.28
C ALA A 601 13.86 -33.90 28.43
N VAL A 602 13.79 -32.72 29.06
CA VAL A 602 14.46 -32.49 30.35
C VAL A 602 13.78 -33.36 31.40
N ASP A 603 14.55 -34.24 32.05
CA ASP A 603 14.06 -34.91 33.25
C ASP A 603 13.87 -33.87 34.37
N ASP A 604 12.64 -33.69 34.86
CA ASP A 604 12.32 -32.92 36.08
C ASP A 604 13.09 -33.41 37.33
N LYS A 605 13.76 -34.56 37.22
CA LYS A 605 14.66 -35.08 38.25
C LYS A 605 16.08 -34.73 37.87
N GLY A 606 16.57 -33.64 38.45
CA GLY A 606 17.99 -33.41 38.59
C GLY A 606 18.65 -34.69 39.10
N SER A 607 19.37 -35.38 38.22
CA SER A 607 20.44 -36.27 38.63
C SER A 607 21.51 -35.35 39.18
N GLY A 608 21.46 -35.11 40.49
CA GLY A 608 22.67 -34.75 41.22
C GLY A 608 23.75 -35.80 40.90
N PRO A 609 25.04 -35.45 41.01
CA PRO A 609 26.14 -36.30 40.58
C PRO A 609 26.21 -37.69 41.25
N ASP A 610 25.35 -37.97 42.23
CA ASP A 610 25.28 -39.23 42.96
C ASP A 610 23.95 -39.96 42.67
N GLY A 611 23.93 -40.79 41.61
CA GLY A 611 22.74 -41.48 41.10
C GLY A 611 22.03 -42.41 42.09
N SER A 612 21.09 -41.88 42.89
CA SER A 612 20.20 -42.66 43.76
C SER A 612 18.72 -42.43 43.42
N PRO A 613 17.92 -43.48 43.17
CA PRO A 613 16.51 -43.34 42.79
C PRO A 613 15.61 -43.09 44.02
N GLY A 614 14.87 -41.97 44.01
CA GLY A 614 13.85 -41.66 45.01
C GLY A 614 12.58 -42.51 44.87
N GLN A 615 12.08 -43.02 46.01
CA GLN A 615 10.98 -43.98 46.15
C GLN A 615 9.65 -43.54 45.51
N ALA A 616 8.93 -44.51 44.94
CA ALA A 616 7.60 -44.37 44.37
C ALA A 616 6.49 -44.39 45.44
N GLY A 617 5.59 -43.41 45.42
CA GLY A 617 4.30 -43.46 46.11
C GLY A 617 3.26 -44.24 45.29
N SER A 618 2.50 -45.12 45.93
CA SER A 618 1.55 -46.05 45.31
C SER A 618 0.30 -45.37 44.68
N PRO A 619 -0.35 -46.00 43.67
CA PRO A 619 -1.51 -45.43 42.98
C PRO A 619 -2.84 -45.74 43.69
N GLY A 620 -3.65 -44.70 43.93
CA GLY A 620 -5.04 -44.80 44.39
C GLY A 620 -6.04 -44.92 43.22
N GLN A 621 -7.12 -45.66 43.46
CA GLN A 621 -8.09 -46.19 42.50
C GLN A 621 -8.85 -45.19 41.61
N ALA A 622 -9.22 -45.71 40.43
CA ALA A 622 -9.94 -45.08 39.33
C ALA A 622 -11.39 -44.66 39.63
N GLY A 623 -11.75 -43.46 39.19
CA GLY A 623 -13.12 -43.04 38.86
C GLY A 623 -13.19 -42.67 37.38
N SER A 624 -14.23 -43.11 36.68
CA SER A 624 -14.44 -42.93 35.23
C SER A 624 -14.38 -41.46 34.79
N PRO A 625 -13.72 -41.11 33.65
CA PRO A 625 -13.75 -39.74 33.16
C PRO A 625 -14.96 -39.52 32.25
N GLY A 626 -15.88 -38.65 32.66
CA GLY A 626 -16.71 -37.89 31.73
C GLY A 626 -15.85 -36.85 30.97
N PRO A 627 -16.40 -36.19 29.94
CA PRO A 627 -15.63 -35.26 29.12
C PRO A 627 -15.27 -34.02 29.94
N VAL A 628 -14.03 -33.99 30.45
CA VAL A 628 -13.45 -32.80 31.06
C VAL A 628 -12.91 -31.93 29.94
N ALA A 629 -13.45 -30.73 29.80
CA ALA A 629 -12.86 -29.68 28.99
C ALA A 629 -11.44 -29.39 29.52
N SER A 630 -10.42 -29.82 28.79
CA SER A 630 -9.01 -29.62 29.13
C SER A 630 -8.59 -28.17 28.84
N ASN A 631 -8.84 -27.28 29.79
CA ASN A 631 -8.33 -25.90 29.78
C ASN A 631 -6.98 -25.76 30.52
N VAL A 632 -6.17 -26.82 30.56
CA VAL A 632 -4.75 -26.72 30.95
C VAL A 632 -3.97 -26.70 29.64
N GLN A 633 -3.39 -25.56 29.30
CA GLN A 633 -2.33 -25.51 28.29
C GLN A 633 -1.19 -26.37 28.81
N ASP A 634 -1.06 -27.60 28.32
CA ASP A 634 0.06 -28.47 28.64
C ASP A 634 1.36 -27.77 28.20
N VAL A 635 2.13 -27.28 29.18
CA VAL A 635 3.47 -26.76 28.96
C VAL A 635 4.33 -27.95 28.57
N VAL A 636 4.62 -28.08 27.28
CA VAL A 636 5.49 -29.12 26.73
C VAL A 636 6.87 -28.98 27.39
N PRO A 637 7.46 -30.07 27.93
CA PRO A 637 8.77 -29.98 28.54
C PRO A 637 9.82 -29.51 27.51
N PRO A 638 10.83 -28.74 27.95
CA PRO A 638 11.93 -28.36 27.09
C PRO A 638 12.62 -29.60 26.50
N LEU A 639 12.99 -29.50 25.22
CA LEU A 639 13.74 -30.53 24.51
C LEU A 639 15.21 -30.13 24.37
N HIS A 640 16.10 -31.11 24.49
CA HIS A 640 17.53 -30.99 24.24
C HIS A 640 18.01 -31.99 23.21
N ILE A 641 19.05 -31.59 22.49
CA ILE A 641 19.77 -32.43 21.55
C ILE A 641 20.81 -33.25 22.30
N ALA A 642 20.75 -34.57 22.09
CA ALA A 642 21.82 -35.50 22.45
C ALA A 642 22.40 -36.16 21.19
N TYR A 643 23.72 -36.28 21.13
CA TYR A 643 24.46 -36.90 20.04
C TYR A 643 24.80 -38.35 20.37
N ILE A 644 24.64 -39.23 19.37
CA ILE A 644 24.93 -40.65 19.46
C ILE A 644 25.84 -40.99 18.28
N ARG A 645 27.10 -41.29 18.58
CA ARG A 645 28.11 -41.56 17.54
C ARG A 645 27.78 -42.75 16.63
N ARG A 646 27.21 -43.82 17.21
CA ARG A 646 26.71 -45.02 16.51
C ARG A 646 25.58 -45.66 17.31
N PRO A 647 24.64 -46.38 16.66
CA PRO A 647 23.59 -47.13 17.36
C PRO A 647 24.16 -47.99 18.50
N GLY A 648 23.54 -47.89 19.69
CA GLY A 648 23.98 -48.58 20.91
C GLY A 648 25.07 -47.86 21.74
N SER A 649 25.63 -46.74 21.26
CA SER A 649 26.47 -45.86 22.09
C SER A 649 25.61 -45.06 23.06
N ALA A 650 26.16 -44.70 24.23
CA ALA A 650 25.48 -43.82 25.17
C ALA A 650 25.26 -42.42 24.55
N PRO A 651 24.06 -41.82 24.65
CA PRO A 651 23.82 -40.44 24.22
C PRO A 651 24.66 -39.44 25.02
N VAL A 652 25.23 -38.46 24.33
CA VAL A 652 25.97 -37.34 24.93
C VAL A 652 25.16 -36.07 24.75
N ALA A 653 24.84 -35.37 25.83
CA ALA A 653 24.11 -34.10 25.74
C ALA A 653 24.95 -33.04 24.99
N VAL A 654 24.40 -32.49 23.91
CA VAL A 654 25.00 -31.41 23.09
C VAL A 654 24.47 -30.06 23.56
N THR A 655 23.23 -30.02 24.02
CA THR A 655 22.56 -28.83 24.54
C THR A 655 21.94 -29.15 25.90
N THR A 656 21.93 -28.17 26.80
CA THR A 656 21.59 -28.40 28.23
C THR A 656 20.79 -27.25 28.87
N ALA A 657 20.41 -26.24 28.10
CA ALA A 657 19.80 -25.01 28.61
C ALA A 657 18.36 -25.22 29.11
N GLN A 658 18.16 -25.27 30.42
CA GLN A 658 16.90 -25.70 31.06
C GLN A 658 15.67 -24.84 30.73
N ASP A 659 15.85 -23.59 30.32
CA ASP A 659 14.82 -22.60 30.00
C ASP A 659 14.54 -22.46 28.50
N LEU A 660 15.20 -23.29 27.68
CA LEU A 660 15.13 -23.28 26.23
C LEU A 660 14.78 -24.67 25.68
N SER A 661 14.05 -24.69 24.58
CA SER A 661 13.74 -25.92 23.84
C SER A 661 14.44 -25.89 22.48
N ASP A 662 15.32 -26.86 22.25
CA ASP A 662 16.03 -27.07 20.99
C ASP A 662 15.31 -28.12 20.15
N ARG A 663 15.11 -27.85 18.86
CA ARG A 663 14.26 -28.64 17.95
C ARG A 663 14.81 -28.70 16.53
N SER A 664 14.28 -29.63 15.74
CA SER A 664 14.60 -29.83 14.33
C SER A 664 16.12 -29.89 14.05
N PRO A 665 16.86 -30.80 14.71
CA PRO A 665 18.29 -30.92 14.49
C PRO A 665 18.56 -31.39 13.06
N VAL A 666 19.61 -30.86 12.42
CA VAL A 666 20.09 -31.24 11.09
C VAL A 666 21.60 -31.21 11.11
N PHE A 667 22.25 -32.26 10.60
CA PHE A 667 23.71 -32.28 10.51
C PHE A 667 24.20 -31.41 9.34
N SER A 668 25.37 -30.81 9.53
CA SER A 668 26.16 -30.30 8.41
C SER A 668 26.55 -31.44 7.45
N PRO A 669 26.80 -31.18 6.15
CA PRO A 669 27.15 -32.22 5.18
C PRO A 669 28.39 -33.04 5.56
N ASN A 670 29.30 -32.48 6.35
CA ASN A 670 30.50 -33.15 6.86
C ASN A 670 30.28 -33.87 8.21
N GLY A 671 29.07 -33.82 8.79
CA GLY A 671 28.72 -34.44 10.07
C GLY A 671 29.37 -33.82 11.31
N GLN A 672 30.03 -32.67 11.20
CA GLN A 672 30.78 -32.07 12.32
C GLN A 672 29.94 -31.14 13.19
N GLU A 673 28.90 -30.53 12.62
CA GLU A 673 28.07 -29.52 13.27
C GLU A 673 26.59 -29.95 13.22
N ILE A 674 25.81 -29.50 14.20
CA ILE A 674 24.36 -29.68 14.27
C ILE A 674 23.69 -28.31 14.25
N LEU A 675 22.87 -28.10 13.23
CA LEU A 675 21.97 -26.96 13.05
C LEU A 675 20.62 -27.27 13.71
N PHE A 676 20.03 -26.30 14.41
CA PHE A 676 18.75 -26.50 15.09
C PHE A 676 18.01 -25.17 15.32
N VAL A 677 16.73 -25.27 15.66
CA VAL A 677 15.91 -24.14 16.10
C VAL A 677 15.89 -24.12 17.62
N ARG A 678 16.09 -22.95 18.21
CA ARG A 678 15.94 -22.73 19.65
C ARG A 678 14.68 -21.94 19.94
N LEU A 679 13.91 -22.36 20.93
CA LEU A 679 12.63 -21.77 21.32
C LEU A 679 12.62 -21.39 22.82
N THR A 680 11.93 -20.31 23.18
CA THR A 680 11.70 -19.96 24.59
C THR A 680 10.69 -20.91 25.24
N VAL A 681 10.91 -21.32 26.49
CA VAL A 681 9.94 -22.14 27.25
C VAL A 681 8.91 -21.20 27.91
N ALA A 682 7.84 -20.86 27.18
CA ALA A 682 6.72 -20.04 27.66
C ALA A 682 5.39 -20.62 27.17
N ALA A 683 4.26 -20.17 27.73
CA ALA A 683 2.91 -20.59 27.29
C ALA A 683 2.66 -20.39 25.78
N ALA A 684 3.39 -19.46 25.16
CA ALA A 684 3.52 -19.33 23.71
C ALA A 684 5.02 -19.27 23.35
N PRO A 685 5.65 -20.42 23.02
CA PRO A 685 7.07 -20.46 22.67
C PRO A 685 7.36 -19.62 21.42
N LYS A 686 8.36 -18.74 21.50
CA LYS A 686 8.86 -17.99 20.34
C LYS A 686 10.23 -18.51 19.91
N PRO A 687 10.53 -18.57 18.60
CA PRO A 687 11.88 -18.78 18.12
C PRO A 687 12.83 -17.74 18.70
N ALA A 688 13.83 -18.24 19.40
CA ALA A 688 15.05 -17.55 19.76
C ALA A 688 16.13 -17.76 18.66
N GLY A 689 15.70 -18.09 17.44
CA GLY A 689 16.52 -18.15 16.24
C GLY A 689 17.05 -19.53 15.87
N ILE A 690 17.85 -19.54 14.80
CA ILE A 690 18.57 -20.70 14.28
C ILE A 690 19.97 -20.70 14.87
N TRP A 691 20.40 -21.87 15.33
CA TRP A 691 21.67 -22.08 16.00
C TRP A 691 22.43 -23.23 15.35
N VAL A 692 23.75 -23.16 15.45
CA VAL A 692 24.66 -24.25 15.12
C VAL A 692 25.55 -24.55 16.32
N VAL A 693 25.90 -25.80 16.52
CA VAL A 693 26.80 -26.26 17.59
C VAL A 693 27.65 -27.41 17.05
N ASP A 694 28.87 -27.56 17.56
CA ASP A 694 29.68 -28.73 17.23
C ASP A 694 29.04 -30.01 17.79
N THR A 695 29.28 -31.15 17.14
CA THR A 695 28.74 -32.45 17.57
C THR A 695 29.18 -32.88 18.98
N ASP A 696 30.24 -32.28 19.51
CA ASP A 696 30.69 -32.48 20.90
C ASP A 696 30.10 -31.47 21.90
N GLY A 697 29.19 -30.59 21.44
CA GLY A 697 28.51 -29.57 22.25
C GLY A 697 29.28 -28.26 22.42
N ARG A 698 30.46 -28.11 21.80
CA ARG A 698 31.23 -26.86 21.87
C ARG A 698 30.77 -25.83 20.85
N ASP A 699 31.22 -24.60 21.06
CA ASP A 699 31.06 -23.46 20.17
C ASP A 699 29.64 -23.21 19.63
N PRO A 700 28.61 -23.14 20.51
CA PRO A 700 27.26 -22.81 20.08
C PRO A 700 27.21 -21.38 19.52
N ARG A 701 26.71 -21.24 18.29
CA ARG A 701 26.61 -19.97 17.58
C ARG A 701 25.17 -19.72 17.13
N GLN A 702 24.67 -18.52 17.43
CA GLN A 702 23.39 -18.06 16.94
C GLN A 702 23.55 -17.48 15.53
N LEU A 703 22.90 -18.07 14.53
CA LEU A 703 22.95 -17.63 13.14
C LEU A 703 21.90 -16.56 12.84
N THR A 704 20.73 -16.66 13.46
CA THR A 704 19.62 -15.70 13.30
C THR A 704 18.92 -15.45 14.64
N ARG A 705 18.15 -14.36 14.72
CA ARG A 705 17.28 -14.08 15.90
C ARG A 705 15.83 -14.58 15.71
N ASP A 706 15.52 -15.07 14.52
CA ASP A 706 14.19 -15.55 14.12
C ASP A 706 14.33 -16.76 13.19
N GLY A 707 13.20 -17.37 12.84
CA GLY A 707 13.13 -18.42 11.83
C GLY A 707 12.92 -19.82 12.41
N ALA A 708 12.59 -20.75 11.53
CA ALA A 708 12.22 -22.12 11.86
C ALA A 708 12.54 -23.08 10.70
N ASP A 709 12.45 -24.38 10.98
CA ASP A 709 12.66 -25.48 10.05
C ASP A 709 13.88 -25.29 9.13
N PRO A 710 15.10 -25.24 9.70
CA PRO A 710 16.30 -25.08 8.91
C PRO A 710 16.68 -26.40 8.25
N ARG A 711 17.29 -26.32 7.06
CA ARG A 711 17.94 -27.44 6.38
C ARG A 711 19.32 -26.98 5.90
N TRP A 712 20.32 -27.83 6.07
CA TRP A 712 21.62 -27.66 5.44
C TRP A 712 21.57 -28.26 4.04
N LEU A 713 21.97 -27.47 3.05
CA LEU A 713 21.99 -27.88 1.66
C LEU A 713 23.31 -28.60 1.33
N PRO A 714 23.30 -29.56 0.38
CA PRO A 714 24.44 -30.43 0.05
C PRO A 714 25.76 -29.70 -0.24
#